data_AF-A0A7W9NJZ4-F1
#
_entry.id   AF-A0A7W9NJZ4-F1
#
_cell.length_a   1.000
_cell.length_b   1.000
_cell.length_c   1.000
_cell.angle_alpha   90.00
_cell.angle_beta   90.00
_cell.angle_gamma   90.00
#
_symmetry.space_group_name_H-M   'P 1'
#
loop_
_entity.id
_entity.type
_entity.pdbx_description
1 polymer ?
#
loop_
_entity_poly.entity_id
_entity_poly.type
_entity_poly.pdbx_seq_one_letter_code
_entity_poly.pdbx_strand_id
1 'polypeptide(L)'
;MTRRLWVLLGLLVALVAALAVPAGAAPVWYPNGVGADLGPTPLTLGVTATAGDNAAGLRTGSVDGHSYWQTDVSAGTGYLNFAPDPDYSVTGPVVALVTYYDSGVGTLTLNGSPVATLAGSNTWKHAATTLPALAPVRLTGGASDITVAQIRITAAGPSATLGPNASNTGVAPNPGDNPSGLITGTAAGRGYWQTNAASPAPATNYFYMNVADSYAYDTKNVVLVDVDYLDAGNGTLDLQYDSPGNDLPNKFKPSEIVRYGDTGAWQTHDFVLDDAILTNRTNGSDFRIAHDGSDVEVKVAAVRVTVIPSTLDVKAGLRNLTAQADLTVYGAREGTRDGQYPAGSKAAFGAQIAKAQAVIDDPNATPAQVKAALQALYDSYQAFRASAVNTNVAAGRPLSTGPGWTQVDLGKPQPVNDVYVQWGQAFSHDYKVQTSVDGSSFVTVGESGATEANRSSRTDFPVVNARYVRLDYDGSADVADLQVRNQRVVTPKPQLIRTKYPTADPVIADFVATNYGADPRGVKDSTKALQAALYDCYDAGGGTVWLPDGTYRVTDTVEVPAFCSLRGDRRDPDHGGGSYGTVISADLPSGDNGPVLFRIGGSAGVMGLTTYYPHQSATSPVPYSYTFEITGSAWASDENYMMGTVSDVTMLNSYRGIGISTMRDERGRPPAVGQTHESATVRNVKGTALFEGVEAYNGADVGTWENVTFDNSYWASAPHQYNPPRRSTVDAWTRAHGTGFVLGDLEWDQFNDIAAADYHVGIHIVPGQRVDFAGAFQGVQIRRADTALLVDRFDSRWGLMIGRGTLDGAVTNNSAGFVKLTDVKVTGPLKGTVYQLSGKAPAYDSSQPSPRPSRNALYVTDAPHGNGYVPAADATTGIQRTLDRAGRDGGGIVYLPAGWYRVSGLLTVPAGVELRGASSVPNRDEDGKSGGTVLMSYSGRGTATPDTDPALVTLDGRNSGVRGLRVFYPGQNPAAPDGLVPYPYAIRGNGAGTYVINVGMSNAYNGIDLATFRNDHFFVGKLAGTFVRHGITVGHSDDGVINGVLTNGNTFVRLGFYLPDWASGANLFPQVIDGFTRKSADLVTVDGAHNLTVTDAFGYGLHNGLVVKSGDVHAFNLGTDNLGSDGFTVKAAAGSTTVLNLLRYNGATSTGPVRLVDVMAINMVQSAVSVSATPGGSAHLTGAETEPGKYETGSSVTATARPAPGYHFVAWTVAGKEVSTSPTYTFTVTTDAALVATFAR
;
A
#
# COMPACT_ATOMS: atom_id res chain seq x y z
N MET A 1 19.26 2.66 -8.33
CA MET A 1 17.86 2.18 -8.30
C MET A 1 16.92 3.05 -7.45
N THR A 2 17.44 3.92 -6.57
CA THR A 2 16.70 4.87 -5.70
C THR A 2 15.79 5.88 -6.41
N ARG A 3 15.94 6.09 -7.73
CA ARG A 3 15.07 6.98 -8.53
C ARG A 3 13.75 6.35 -9.00
N ARG A 4 13.61 5.01 -9.02
CA ARG A 4 12.39 4.37 -9.57
C ARG A 4 11.18 4.47 -8.63
N LEU A 5 11.38 4.58 -7.31
CA LEU A 5 10.28 4.70 -6.34
C LEU A 5 9.61 6.09 -6.37
N TRP A 6 10.38 7.16 -6.62
CA TRP A 6 9.88 8.54 -6.66
C TRP A 6 9.18 8.90 -7.97
N VAL A 7 9.54 8.23 -9.07
CA VAL A 7 8.92 8.46 -10.39
C VAL A 7 7.52 7.82 -10.47
N LEU A 8 7.25 6.75 -9.73
CA LEU A 8 5.94 6.08 -9.69
C LEU A 8 4.88 6.86 -8.89
N LEU A 9 5.28 7.65 -7.87
CA LEU A 9 4.35 8.48 -7.09
C LEU A 9 3.94 9.76 -7.83
N GLY A 10 4.85 10.36 -8.60
CA GLY A 10 4.61 11.62 -9.33
C GLY A 10 3.77 11.47 -10.60
N LEU A 11 3.68 10.27 -11.18
CA LEU A 11 2.92 10.01 -12.41
C LEU A 11 1.44 9.63 -12.16
N LEU A 12 1.06 9.26 -10.94
CA LEU A 12 -0.31 8.82 -10.63
C LEU A 12 -1.28 9.96 -10.29
N VAL A 13 -0.78 11.14 -9.90
CA VAL A 13 -1.61 12.31 -9.55
C VAL A 13 -2.36 12.85 -10.77
N ALA A 14 -1.84 12.64 -11.99
CA ALA A 14 -2.53 12.98 -13.23
C ALA A 14 -3.70 12.03 -13.56
N LEU A 15 -3.75 10.82 -12.98
CA LEU A 15 -4.70 9.78 -13.36
C LEU A 15 -6.06 9.89 -12.65
N VAL A 16 -6.12 10.49 -11.46
CA VAL A 16 -7.39 10.70 -10.75
C VAL A 16 -8.27 11.74 -11.48
N ALA A 17 -7.65 12.63 -12.26
CA ALA A 17 -8.38 13.62 -13.07
C ALA A 17 -9.01 13.04 -14.36
N ALA A 18 -8.58 11.86 -14.82
CA ALA A 18 -8.99 11.32 -16.13
C ALA A 18 -10.27 10.46 -16.10
N LEU A 19 -10.81 10.11 -14.92
CA LEU A 19 -12.02 9.28 -14.80
C LEU A 19 -13.21 9.98 -14.15
N ALA A 20 -13.02 11.16 -13.58
CA ALA A 20 -14.13 11.98 -13.11
C ALA A 20 -14.65 12.82 -14.27
N VAL A 21 -15.81 12.47 -14.83
CA VAL A 21 -16.52 13.38 -15.72
C VAL A 21 -16.82 14.67 -14.92
N PRO A 22 -16.32 15.84 -15.37
CA PRO A 22 -16.65 17.12 -14.74
C PRO A 22 -18.17 17.26 -14.64
N ALA A 23 -18.67 17.82 -13.54
CA ALA A 23 -20.10 18.08 -13.42
C ALA A 23 -20.55 18.96 -14.61
N GLY A 24 -21.43 18.43 -15.46
CA GLY A 24 -21.95 19.13 -16.66
C GLY A 24 -21.22 18.83 -17.99
N ALA A 25 -20.19 17.97 -18.04
CA ALA A 25 -19.56 17.58 -19.30
C ALA A 25 -20.35 16.49 -20.03
N ALA A 26 -20.66 16.66 -21.32
CA ALA A 26 -21.45 15.69 -22.11
C ALA A 26 -20.87 14.25 -22.08
N PRO A 27 -21.70 13.21 -22.23
CA PRO A 27 -21.21 11.84 -22.31
C PRO A 27 -20.17 11.66 -23.43
N VAL A 28 -19.13 10.88 -23.17
CA VAL A 28 -18.13 10.50 -24.19
C VAL A 28 -18.68 9.35 -25.02
N TRP A 29 -19.16 9.67 -26.22
CA TRP A 29 -19.80 8.72 -27.13
C TRP A 29 -18.81 7.76 -27.80
N TYR A 30 -17.66 8.26 -28.23
CA TYR A 30 -16.70 7.55 -29.06
C TYR A 30 -15.28 7.62 -28.47
N PRO A 31 -15.02 6.94 -27.34
CA PRO A 31 -13.74 7.07 -26.62
C PRO A 31 -12.53 6.58 -27.41
N ASN A 32 -12.72 5.66 -28.35
CA ASN A 32 -11.65 5.12 -29.20
C ASN A 32 -11.55 5.83 -30.56
N GLY A 33 -12.36 6.87 -30.78
CA GLY A 33 -12.53 7.52 -32.08
C GLY A 33 -13.66 6.96 -32.93
N VAL A 34 -13.76 7.49 -34.14
CA VAL A 34 -14.83 7.24 -35.11
C VAL A 34 -14.26 6.66 -36.40
N GLY A 35 -15.10 6.09 -37.26
CA GLY A 35 -14.62 5.54 -38.53
C GLY A 35 -15.64 4.71 -39.29
N ALA A 36 -15.17 4.15 -40.40
CA ALA A 36 -15.98 3.30 -41.27
C ALA A 36 -15.19 2.07 -41.74
N ASP A 37 -15.87 0.92 -41.76
CA ASP A 37 -15.47 -0.27 -42.52
C ASP A 37 -16.32 -0.32 -43.78
N LEU A 38 -15.68 -0.23 -44.94
CA LEU A 38 -16.32 0.01 -46.22
C LEU A 38 -16.67 -1.30 -46.94
N GLY A 39 -17.73 -1.26 -47.73
CA GLY A 39 -18.25 -2.40 -48.45
C GLY A 39 -19.65 -2.13 -48.98
N PRO A 40 -20.34 -3.14 -49.55
CA PRO A 40 -21.70 -2.97 -50.08
C PRO A 40 -22.70 -2.43 -49.05
N THR A 41 -22.48 -2.74 -47.77
CA THR A 41 -23.20 -2.16 -46.63
C THR A 41 -22.15 -1.72 -45.61
N PRO A 42 -21.70 -0.46 -45.64
CA PRO A 42 -20.62 -0.01 -44.77
C PRO A 42 -21.07 -0.04 -43.31
N LEU A 43 -20.19 -0.54 -42.43
CA LEU A 43 -20.35 -0.36 -40.99
C LEU A 43 -19.71 0.98 -40.62
N THR A 44 -20.49 1.89 -40.04
CA THR A 44 -20.02 3.21 -39.64
C THR A 44 -20.22 3.43 -38.14
N LEU A 45 -19.29 4.14 -37.53
CA LEU A 45 -19.35 4.57 -36.13
C LEU A 45 -18.93 6.03 -36.06
N GLY A 46 -19.87 6.92 -35.71
CA GLY A 46 -19.58 8.34 -35.52
C GLY A 46 -19.05 9.06 -36.77
N VAL A 47 -19.26 8.51 -37.97
CA VAL A 47 -19.02 9.17 -39.26
C VAL A 47 -20.15 8.84 -40.24
N THR A 48 -20.44 9.79 -41.13
CA THR A 48 -21.24 9.55 -42.33
C THR A 48 -20.31 9.41 -43.52
N ALA A 49 -20.34 8.25 -44.19
CA ALA A 49 -19.54 7.97 -45.38
C ALA A 49 -20.34 8.25 -46.66
N THR A 50 -19.77 9.04 -47.57
CA THR A 50 -20.34 9.36 -48.90
C THR A 50 -19.27 9.26 -49.99
N ALA A 51 -19.68 9.09 -51.25
CA ALA A 51 -18.76 8.95 -52.38
C ALA A 51 -19.09 9.94 -53.51
N GLY A 52 -18.16 10.85 -53.78
CA GLY A 52 -18.20 11.80 -54.89
C GLY A 52 -19.44 12.69 -54.96
N ASP A 53 -19.56 13.43 -56.06
CA ASP A 53 -20.77 14.19 -56.40
C ASP A 53 -21.82 13.29 -57.10
N ASN A 54 -21.35 12.19 -57.73
CA ASN A 54 -22.18 11.14 -58.30
C ASN A 54 -21.92 9.81 -57.58
N ALA A 55 -22.71 9.50 -56.55
CA ALA A 55 -22.54 8.26 -55.76
C ALA A 55 -22.82 6.97 -56.56
N ALA A 56 -23.52 7.05 -57.71
CA ALA A 56 -23.83 5.88 -58.54
C ALA A 56 -22.60 5.27 -59.23
N GLY A 57 -21.48 6.02 -59.33
CA GLY A 57 -20.22 5.51 -59.86
C GLY A 57 -19.33 4.80 -58.83
N LEU A 58 -19.72 4.76 -57.55
CA LEU A 58 -19.00 4.04 -56.51
C LEU A 58 -18.98 2.52 -56.80
N ARG A 59 -17.77 1.94 -56.83
CA ARG A 59 -17.60 0.50 -56.96
C ARG A 59 -17.33 -0.12 -55.58
N THR A 60 -17.94 -1.27 -55.31
CA THR A 60 -17.72 -2.00 -54.05
C THR A 60 -17.37 -3.46 -54.34
N GLY A 61 -16.50 -4.06 -53.54
CA GLY A 61 -16.12 -5.46 -53.69
C GLY A 61 -15.33 -5.97 -52.48
N SER A 62 -14.66 -7.11 -52.65
CA SER A 62 -13.68 -7.61 -51.68
C SER A 62 -12.41 -8.10 -52.37
N VAL A 63 -11.26 -7.83 -51.76
CA VAL A 63 -9.93 -8.34 -52.14
C VAL A 63 -9.19 -8.72 -50.87
N ASP A 64 -8.61 -9.92 -50.84
CA ASP A 64 -7.83 -10.46 -49.71
C ASP A 64 -8.53 -10.38 -48.35
N GLY A 65 -9.84 -10.60 -48.33
CA GLY A 65 -10.65 -10.60 -47.10
C GLY A 65 -11.11 -9.21 -46.63
N HIS A 66 -10.65 -8.14 -47.26
CA HIS A 66 -11.15 -6.79 -46.99
C HIS A 66 -12.28 -6.43 -47.94
N SER A 67 -13.41 -5.94 -47.41
CA SER A 67 -14.40 -5.25 -48.23
C SER A 67 -13.96 -3.81 -48.50
N TYR A 68 -14.34 -3.23 -49.63
CA TYR A 68 -13.86 -1.91 -50.01
C TYR A 68 -14.88 -1.06 -50.76
N TRP A 69 -14.59 0.25 -50.78
CA TRP A 69 -15.10 1.24 -51.71
C TRP A 69 -13.98 1.67 -52.66
N GLN A 70 -14.27 1.71 -53.96
CA GLN A 70 -13.37 2.18 -55.00
C GLN A 70 -14.04 3.33 -55.76
N THR A 71 -13.32 4.44 -55.89
CA THR A 71 -13.77 5.58 -56.69
C THR A 71 -13.81 5.22 -58.18
N ASP A 72 -14.63 5.95 -58.94
CA ASP A 72 -14.62 5.93 -60.40
C ASP A 72 -14.58 7.38 -60.87
N VAL A 73 -13.38 7.92 -61.03
CA VAL A 73 -13.15 9.29 -61.46
C VAL A 73 -13.82 9.53 -62.82
N SER A 74 -13.83 8.53 -63.71
CA SER A 74 -14.43 8.63 -65.05
C SER A 74 -15.96 8.72 -65.03
N ALA A 75 -16.59 8.15 -63.99
CA ALA A 75 -18.05 8.23 -63.76
C ALA A 75 -18.46 9.41 -62.85
N GLY A 76 -17.52 10.29 -62.45
CA GLY A 76 -17.78 11.44 -61.59
C GLY A 76 -17.75 11.14 -60.09
N THR A 77 -17.24 10.00 -59.67
CA THR A 77 -17.05 9.61 -58.26
C THR A 77 -15.59 9.79 -57.85
N GLY A 78 -15.06 11.03 -57.89
CA GLY A 78 -13.61 11.29 -57.75
C GLY A 78 -13.03 11.31 -56.31
N TYR A 79 -13.85 11.11 -55.28
CA TYR A 79 -13.41 11.19 -53.89
C TYR A 79 -14.34 10.41 -52.94
N LEU A 80 -13.83 10.04 -51.77
CA LEU A 80 -14.61 9.53 -50.64
C LEU A 80 -14.64 10.58 -49.54
N ASN A 81 -15.79 10.78 -48.89
CA ASN A 81 -15.96 11.79 -47.85
C ASN A 81 -16.52 11.17 -46.57
N PHE A 82 -15.97 11.58 -45.43
CA PHE A 82 -16.33 11.09 -44.10
C PHE A 82 -16.59 12.28 -43.20
N ALA A 83 -17.86 12.54 -42.89
CA ALA A 83 -18.26 13.61 -41.99
C ALA A 83 -18.43 13.06 -40.56
N PRO A 84 -17.63 13.48 -39.57
CA PRO A 84 -17.81 13.07 -38.18
C PRO A 84 -19.19 13.46 -37.63
N ASP A 85 -19.75 12.62 -36.77
CA ASP A 85 -20.96 12.92 -36.00
C ASP A 85 -20.69 14.15 -35.10
N PRO A 86 -21.61 15.13 -35.01
CA PRO A 86 -21.47 16.28 -34.10
C PRO A 86 -21.19 15.91 -32.64
N ASP A 87 -21.62 14.72 -32.21
CA ASP A 87 -21.40 14.22 -30.85
C ASP A 87 -19.97 13.67 -30.62
N TYR A 88 -19.18 13.51 -31.69
CA TYR A 88 -17.73 13.32 -31.57
C TYR A 88 -17.04 14.68 -31.50
N SER A 89 -16.79 15.16 -30.28
CA SER A 89 -16.08 16.42 -30.05
C SER A 89 -14.70 16.15 -29.47
N VAL A 90 -13.65 16.56 -30.18
CA VAL A 90 -12.25 16.47 -29.72
C VAL A 90 -11.63 17.86 -29.82
N THR A 91 -11.00 18.31 -28.74
CA THR A 91 -10.20 19.53 -28.71
C THR A 91 -8.75 19.20 -29.04
N GLY A 92 -8.25 19.69 -30.18
CA GLY A 92 -6.87 19.49 -30.62
C GLY A 92 -6.73 18.57 -31.83
N PRO A 93 -5.50 18.10 -32.12
CA PRO A 93 -5.23 17.32 -33.31
C PRO A 93 -5.86 15.92 -33.27
N VAL A 94 -6.22 15.42 -34.44
CA VAL A 94 -6.77 14.07 -34.64
C VAL A 94 -5.93 13.31 -35.65
N VAL A 95 -5.79 12.01 -35.48
CA VAL A 95 -5.11 11.12 -36.41
C VAL A 95 -6.14 10.44 -37.28
N ALA A 96 -5.95 10.52 -38.60
CA ALA A 96 -6.73 9.78 -39.57
C ALA A 96 -5.89 8.64 -40.16
N LEU A 97 -6.28 7.39 -39.90
CA LEU A 97 -5.69 6.19 -40.48
C LEU A 97 -6.57 5.68 -41.61
N VAL A 98 -5.96 5.40 -42.75
CA VAL A 98 -6.61 4.85 -43.93
C VAL A 98 -6.00 3.49 -44.26
N THR A 99 -6.85 2.48 -44.38
CA THR A 99 -6.49 1.17 -44.92
C THR A 99 -6.87 1.15 -46.40
N TYR A 100 -5.86 1.17 -47.27
CA TYR A 100 -6.03 1.30 -48.72
C TYR A 100 -5.32 0.16 -49.46
N TYR A 101 -5.84 -0.17 -50.64
CA TYR A 101 -5.22 -1.14 -51.53
C TYR A 101 -4.41 -0.40 -52.58
N ASP A 102 -3.10 -0.67 -52.61
CA ASP A 102 -2.14 0.04 -53.47
C ASP A 102 -2.18 -0.50 -54.91
N SER A 103 -3.27 -0.24 -55.63
CA SER A 103 -3.56 -0.78 -56.98
C SER A 103 -3.05 0.05 -58.17
N GLY A 104 -2.40 1.18 -57.95
CA GLY A 104 -2.07 2.12 -59.04
C GLY A 104 -0.91 3.05 -58.75
N VAL A 105 -0.69 4.02 -59.63
CA VAL A 105 0.33 5.06 -59.49
C VAL A 105 -0.30 6.42 -59.22
N GLY A 106 0.28 7.19 -58.30
CA GLY A 106 -0.24 8.50 -57.92
C GLY A 106 0.00 8.80 -56.44
N THR A 107 -0.81 9.70 -55.89
CA THR A 107 -0.73 10.09 -54.47
C THR A 107 -2.11 10.01 -53.86
N LEU A 108 -2.24 9.21 -52.79
CA LEU A 108 -3.41 9.27 -51.94
C LEU A 108 -3.30 10.54 -51.09
N THR A 109 -4.31 11.40 -51.17
CA THR A 109 -4.37 12.64 -50.40
C THR A 109 -5.58 12.64 -49.48
N LEU A 110 -5.40 13.29 -48.34
CA LEU A 110 -6.41 13.53 -47.34
C LEU A 110 -6.53 15.04 -47.12
N ASN A 111 -7.70 15.61 -47.43
CA ASN A 111 -7.95 17.06 -47.37
C ASN A 111 -6.90 17.91 -48.14
N GLY A 112 -6.31 17.34 -49.20
CA GLY A 112 -5.29 17.98 -50.03
C GLY A 112 -3.84 17.71 -49.59
N SER A 113 -3.62 17.13 -48.40
CA SER A 113 -2.29 16.71 -47.95
C SER A 113 -1.94 15.30 -48.44
N PRO A 114 -0.73 15.05 -48.97
CA PRO A 114 -0.27 13.70 -49.26
C PRO A 114 -0.23 12.83 -48.00
N VAL A 115 -0.82 11.63 -48.05
CA VAL A 115 -0.76 10.64 -46.96
C VAL A 115 -0.09 9.34 -47.38
N ALA A 116 -0.10 9.00 -48.68
CA ALA A 116 0.70 7.90 -49.21
C ALA A 116 1.03 8.10 -50.69
N THR A 117 2.20 7.62 -51.10
CA THR A 117 2.53 7.43 -52.51
C THR A 117 2.02 6.06 -52.96
N LEU A 118 1.22 6.05 -54.03
CA LEU A 118 0.73 4.82 -54.64
C LEU A 118 1.78 4.31 -55.63
N ALA A 119 2.26 3.09 -55.39
CA ALA A 119 3.34 2.45 -56.14
C ALA A 119 2.87 1.20 -56.90
N GLY A 120 1.59 0.82 -56.78
CA GLY A 120 1.02 -0.32 -57.49
C GLY A 120 1.48 -1.66 -56.95
N SER A 121 1.77 -1.75 -55.65
CA SER A 121 2.25 -3.00 -55.02
C SER A 121 1.21 -4.11 -54.92
N ASN A 122 -0.07 -3.81 -55.16
CA ASN A 122 -1.19 -4.76 -55.10
C ASN A 122 -1.31 -5.45 -53.72
N THR A 123 -1.08 -4.70 -52.65
CA THR A 123 -1.30 -5.15 -51.27
C THR A 123 -2.06 -4.10 -50.48
N TRP A 124 -2.72 -4.54 -49.40
CA TRP A 124 -3.29 -3.65 -48.40
C TRP A 124 -2.19 -2.98 -47.59
N LYS A 125 -2.33 -1.67 -47.37
CA LYS A 125 -1.40 -0.84 -46.60
C LYS A 125 -2.16 0.08 -45.66
N HIS A 126 -1.46 0.51 -44.62
CA HIS A 126 -1.90 1.55 -43.71
C HIS A 126 -1.14 2.84 -43.99
N ALA A 127 -1.86 3.95 -44.02
CA ALA A 127 -1.28 5.29 -44.01
C ALA A 127 -2.03 6.13 -43.00
N ALA A 128 -1.29 6.85 -42.16
CA ALA A 128 -1.84 7.76 -41.17
C ALA A 128 -1.40 9.19 -41.44
N THR A 129 -2.16 10.15 -40.95
CA THR A 129 -1.72 11.54 -40.87
C THR A 129 -2.39 12.25 -39.71
N THR A 130 -1.67 13.19 -39.11
CA THR A 130 -2.18 14.06 -38.05
C THR A 130 -2.80 15.32 -38.65
N LEU A 131 -4.09 15.55 -38.34
CA LEU A 131 -4.85 16.74 -38.69
C LEU A 131 -4.90 17.70 -37.50
N PRO A 132 -4.86 19.02 -37.72
CA PRO A 132 -4.80 20.01 -36.63
C PRO A 132 -6.08 20.09 -35.79
N ALA A 133 -7.22 19.70 -36.36
CA ALA A 133 -8.52 19.66 -35.69
C ALA A 133 -9.44 18.67 -36.39
N LEU A 134 -10.49 18.23 -35.68
CA LEU A 134 -11.55 17.42 -36.25
C LEU A 134 -12.33 18.20 -37.33
N ALA A 135 -12.41 17.62 -38.53
CA ALA A 135 -13.15 18.15 -39.67
C ALA A 135 -13.62 17.00 -40.58
N PRO A 136 -14.56 17.23 -41.51
CA PRO A 136 -14.84 16.27 -42.57
C PRO A 136 -13.55 15.87 -43.30
N VAL A 137 -13.38 14.56 -43.50
CA VAL A 137 -12.21 13.98 -44.14
C VAL A 137 -12.55 13.57 -45.57
N ARG A 138 -11.80 14.12 -46.52
CA ARG A 138 -11.94 13.82 -47.94
C ARG A 138 -10.70 13.10 -48.45
N LEU A 139 -10.89 11.88 -48.95
CA LEU A 139 -9.85 11.07 -49.60
C LEU A 139 -9.97 11.16 -51.12
N THR A 140 -8.86 11.41 -51.81
CA THR A 140 -8.81 11.41 -53.28
C THR A 140 -7.42 11.01 -53.80
N GLY A 141 -7.39 10.32 -54.94
CA GLY A 141 -6.19 10.04 -55.73
C GLY A 141 -5.90 11.10 -56.80
N GLY A 142 -6.60 12.24 -56.77
CA GLY A 142 -6.56 13.24 -57.83
C GLY A 142 -7.29 12.73 -59.08
N ALA A 143 -6.51 12.44 -60.14
CA ALA A 143 -7.04 11.87 -61.39
C ALA A 143 -7.12 10.34 -61.40
N SER A 144 -6.56 9.67 -60.39
CA SER A 144 -6.54 8.20 -60.26
C SER A 144 -7.63 7.70 -59.32
N ASP A 145 -8.14 6.50 -59.61
CA ASP A 145 -9.03 5.79 -58.70
C ASP A 145 -8.28 5.32 -57.44
N ILE A 146 -8.94 5.41 -56.28
CA ILE A 146 -8.46 4.90 -55.00
C ILE A 146 -9.37 3.78 -54.51
N THR A 147 -8.78 2.79 -53.84
CA THR A 147 -9.48 1.64 -53.26
C THR A 147 -9.24 1.65 -51.75
N VAL A 148 -10.30 1.86 -50.95
CA VAL A 148 -10.21 2.03 -49.50
C VAL A 148 -11.10 1.01 -48.81
N ALA A 149 -10.56 0.30 -47.83
CA ALA A 149 -11.30 -0.63 -46.99
C ALA A 149 -11.78 0.02 -45.70
N GLN A 150 -10.94 0.84 -45.07
CA GLN A 150 -11.24 1.37 -43.74
C GLN A 150 -10.73 2.79 -43.59
N ILE A 151 -11.44 3.55 -42.77
CA ILE A 151 -10.94 4.80 -42.20
C ILE A 151 -11.19 4.79 -40.69
N ARG A 152 -10.22 5.30 -39.92
CA ARG A 152 -10.33 5.59 -38.49
C ARG A 152 -9.89 7.03 -38.25
N ILE A 153 -10.62 7.73 -37.38
CA ILE A 153 -10.31 9.09 -36.96
C ILE A 153 -10.33 9.09 -35.43
N THR A 154 -9.17 9.21 -34.81
CA THR A 154 -9.02 9.19 -33.34
C THR A 154 -8.33 10.45 -32.86
N ALA A 155 -8.50 10.81 -31.59
CA ALA A 155 -7.72 11.89 -30.99
C ALA A 155 -6.23 11.51 -31.02
N ALA A 156 -5.35 12.49 -31.22
CA ALA A 156 -3.92 12.26 -31.06
C ALA A 156 -3.60 11.82 -29.62
N GLY A 157 -2.74 10.82 -29.46
CA GLY A 157 -2.43 10.23 -28.17
C GLY A 157 -1.37 10.99 -27.36
N PRO A 158 -0.85 10.37 -26.28
CA PRO A 158 0.13 10.99 -25.39
C PRO A 158 1.41 11.42 -26.11
N SER A 159 2.13 12.37 -25.50
CA SER A 159 3.32 12.96 -26.11
C SER A 159 4.40 13.35 -25.11
N ALA A 160 5.62 13.50 -25.61
CA ALA A 160 6.74 14.09 -24.90
C ALA A 160 7.32 15.24 -25.72
N THR A 161 7.63 16.36 -25.07
CA THR A 161 8.49 17.39 -25.68
C THR A 161 9.88 17.28 -25.08
N LEU A 162 10.89 17.34 -25.93
CA LEU A 162 12.28 17.12 -25.56
C LEU A 162 13.04 18.45 -25.54
N GLY A 163 14.14 18.48 -24.77
CA GLY A 163 14.93 19.69 -24.54
C GLY A 163 15.54 19.73 -23.14
N PRO A 164 16.14 20.87 -22.75
CA PRO A 164 16.68 21.05 -21.41
C PRO A 164 15.65 20.85 -20.30
N ASN A 165 14.38 21.21 -20.57
CA ASN A 165 13.24 21.01 -19.71
C ASN A 165 12.21 20.13 -20.42
N ALA A 166 12.50 18.83 -20.54
CA ALA A 166 11.57 17.91 -21.20
C ALA A 166 10.24 17.84 -20.45
N SER A 167 9.12 17.79 -21.20
CA SER A 167 7.80 17.53 -20.64
C SER A 167 7.31 16.14 -21.03
N ASN A 168 6.53 15.52 -20.14
CA ASN A 168 5.93 14.21 -20.34
C ASN A 168 4.42 14.35 -20.16
N THR A 169 3.67 13.99 -21.20
CA THR A 169 2.21 13.88 -21.18
C THR A 169 1.82 12.45 -21.60
N GLY A 170 2.21 11.46 -20.80
CA GLY A 170 1.91 10.03 -21.01
C GLY A 170 2.95 9.24 -21.84
N VAL A 171 4.07 9.85 -22.20
CA VAL A 171 5.25 9.19 -22.80
C VAL A 171 6.47 9.62 -22.00
N ALA A 172 7.07 8.71 -21.25
CA ALA A 172 8.25 8.97 -20.43
C ALA A 172 9.53 8.77 -21.27
N PRO A 173 10.29 9.84 -21.57
CA PRO A 173 11.55 9.71 -22.31
C PRO A 173 12.70 9.36 -21.36
N ASN A 174 13.59 8.46 -21.80
CA ASN A 174 14.82 8.10 -21.11
C ASN A 174 16.02 8.19 -22.08
N PRO A 175 17.06 8.98 -21.76
CA PRO A 175 18.14 9.33 -22.71
C PRO A 175 19.19 8.20 -22.92
N GLY A 176 18.74 6.98 -23.22
CA GLY A 176 19.62 5.88 -23.60
C GLY A 176 20.33 5.21 -22.41
N ASP A 177 21.33 4.37 -22.73
CA ASP A 177 22.10 3.60 -21.74
C ASP A 177 23.09 4.46 -20.93
N ASN A 178 23.38 5.68 -21.39
CA ASN A 178 24.19 6.66 -20.69
C ASN A 178 23.55 8.05 -20.70
N PRO A 179 22.76 8.38 -19.67
CA PRO A 179 22.12 9.69 -19.54
C PRO A 179 23.10 10.87 -19.46
N SER A 180 24.35 10.64 -19.03
CA SER A 180 25.35 11.71 -18.89
C SER A 180 25.93 12.18 -20.24
N GLY A 181 25.80 11.36 -21.29
CA GLY A 181 26.22 11.70 -22.65
C GLY A 181 25.18 12.49 -23.44
N LEU A 182 23.96 12.67 -22.91
CA LEU A 182 22.87 13.37 -23.58
C LEU A 182 23.23 14.83 -23.87
N ILE A 183 23.08 15.23 -25.14
CA ILE A 183 23.18 16.63 -25.55
C ILE A 183 21.76 17.19 -25.64
N THR A 184 21.52 18.34 -25.01
CA THR A 184 20.26 19.07 -25.13
C THR A 184 20.51 20.47 -25.67
N GLY A 185 19.53 21.05 -26.36
CA GLY A 185 19.66 22.39 -26.92
C GLY A 185 18.33 22.99 -27.36
N THR A 186 18.42 24.10 -28.08
CA THR A 186 17.26 24.75 -28.72
C THR A 186 17.62 25.11 -30.16
N ALA A 187 16.76 24.77 -31.11
CA ALA A 187 16.91 25.15 -32.52
C ALA A 187 15.58 25.69 -33.05
N ALA A 188 15.61 26.87 -33.66
CA ALA A 188 14.42 27.59 -34.15
C ALA A 188 13.29 27.71 -33.09
N GLY A 189 13.67 27.97 -31.82
CA GLY A 189 12.73 28.14 -30.72
C GLY A 189 12.17 26.84 -30.11
N ARG A 190 12.57 25.67 -30.61
CA ARG A 190 12.17 24.36 -30.06
C ARG A 190 13.32 23.69 -29.31
N GLY A 191 13.04 23.17 -28.11
CA GLY A 191 13.97 22.32 -27.38
C GLY A 191 14.22 21.01 -28.12
N TYR A 192 15.40 20.41 -27.93
CA TYR A 192 15.71 19.09 -28.49
C TYR A 192 16.65 18.26 -27.61
N TRP A 193 16.58 16.94 -27.79
CA TRP A 193 17.61 15.98 -27.40
C TRP A 193 18.40 15.55 -28.64
N GLN A 194 19.71 15.35 -28.49
CA GLN A 194 20.61 14.89 -29.53
C GLN A 194 21.40 13.67 -29.05
N THR A 195 21.49 12.66 -29.92
CA THR A 195 22.35 11.50 -29.67
C THR A 195 23.81 11.91 -29.64
N ASN A 196 24.65 11.08 -29.02
CA ASN A 196 26.06 11.35 -28.85
C ASN A 196 26.86 10.04 -28.82
N ALA A 197 27.09 9.48 -30.01
CA ALA A 197 27.89 8.29 -30.22
C ALA A 197 29.36 8.46 -29.77
N ALA A 198 29.84 9.71 -29.67
CA ALA A 198 31.18 10.04 -29.18
C ALA A 198 31.32 10.03 -27.64
N SER A 199 30.23 9.85 -26.88
CA SER A 199 30.26 9.77 -25.41
C SER A 199 30.93 8.47 -24.89
N PRO A 200 31.50 8.46 -23.66
CA PRO A 200 32.12 7.26 -23.10
C PRO A 200 31.15 6.08 -23.01
N ALA A 201 31.65 4.86 -23.23
CA ALA A 201 30.82 3.66 -23.27
C ALA A 201 30.11 3.36 -21.92
N PRO A 202 28.82 2.94 -21.94
CA PRO A 202 27.97 2.85 -23.12
C PRO A 202 27.63 4.26 -23.67
N ALA A 203 27.63 4.46 -24.99
CA ALA A 203 27.35 5.77 -25.57
C ALA A 203 25.84 6.07 -25.63
N THR A 204 25.46 7.35 -25.73
CA THR A 204 24.06 7.78 -25.91
C THR A 204 23.60 7.61 -27.36
N ASN A 205 23.40 6.36 -27.77
CA ASN A 205 23.03 6.01 -29.16
C ASN A 205 21.51 5.96 -29.41
N TYR A 206 20.72 5.95 -28.34
CA TYR A 206 19.27 5.72 -28.42
C TYR A 206 18.52 6.63 -27.46
N PHE A 207 17.27 6.92 -27.78
CA PHE A 207 16.30 7.46 -26.82
C PHE A 207 15.20 6.45 -26.59
N TYR A 208 15.06 5.98 -25.36
CA TYR A 208 13.98 5.08 -24.96
C TYR A 208 12.72 5.87 -24.65
N MET A 209 11.58 5.36 -25.09
CA MET A 209 10.26 5.93 -24.85
C MET A 209 9.37 4.88 -24.20
N ASN A 210 8.82 5.20 -23.03
CA ASN A 210 7.87 4.36 -22.31
C ASN A 210 6.50 5.03 -22.32
N VAL A 211 5.56 4.46 -23.05
CA VAL A 211 4.16 4.85 -23.05
C VAL A 211 3.57 4.49 -21.69
N ALA A 212 2.63 5.28 -21.18
CA ALA A 212 1.95 4.91 -19.95
C ALA A 212 1.09 3.65 -20.18
N ASP A 213 1.28 2.61 -19.37
CA ASP A 213 0.48 1.37 -19.43
C ASP A 213 -1.04 1.63 -19.29
N SER A 214 -1.41 2.71 -18.60
CA SER A 214 -2.80 3.16 -18.48
C SER A 214 -3.40 3.66 -19.79
N TYR A 215 -2.57 4.05 -20.76
CA TYR A 215 -2.99 4.40 -22.10
C TYR A 215 -2.97 3.17 -23.02
N ALA A 216 -1.89 2.40 -23.00
CA ALA A 216 -1.78 1.17 -23.78
C ALA A 216 -0.75 0.21 -23.18
N TYR A 217 -1.15 -1.06 -23.01
CA TYR A 217 -0.29 -2.18 -22.66
C TYR A 217 -0.84 -3.46 -23.32
N ASP A 218 0.05 -4.27 -23.90
CA ASP A 218 -0.30 -5.46 -24.70
C ASP A 218 -1.33 -5.19 -25.82
N THR A 219 -1.24 -4.02 -26.46
CA THR A 219 -2.18 -3.60 -27.49
C THR A 219 -2.15 -4.51 -28.73
N LYS A 220 -3.29 -4.64 -29.40
CA LYS A 220 -3.44 -5.36 -30.70
C LYS A 220 -3.88 -4.43 -31.83
N ASN A 221 -3.85 -3.13 -31.55
CA ASN A 221 -4.24 -2.06 -32.46
C ASN A 221 -3.02 -1.50 -33.18
N VAL A 222 -3.25 -0.79 -34.28
CA VAL A 222 -2.18 -0.09 -35.00
C VAL A 222 -1.63 1.02 -34.11
N VAL A 223 -0.31 1.13 -34.02
CA VAL A 223 0.36 2.20 -33.24
C VAL A 223 1.03 3.16 -34.21
N LEU A 224 0.67 4.43 -34.14
CA LEU A 224 1.37 5.51 -34.83
C LEU A 224 2.35 6.18 -33.87
N VAL A 225 3.60 6.34 -34.29
CA VAL A 225 4.62 7.11 -33.59
C VAL A 225 5.06 8.28 -34.46
N ASP A 226 4.70 9.50 -34.07
CA ASP A 226 5.15 10.72 -34.75
C ASP A 226 6.45 11.21 -34.10
N VAL A 227 7.50 11.41 -34.90
CA VAL A 227 8.78 11.94 -34.43
C VAL A 227 9.08 13.27 -35.09
N ASP A 228 9.13 14.34 -34.30
CA ASP A 228 9.58 15.65 -34.76
C ASP A 228 11.11 15.72 -34.69
N TYR A 229 11.77 15.65 -35.84
CA TYR A 229 13.23 15.64 -35.96
C TYR A 229 13.75 16.85 -36.73
N LEU A 230 15.01 17.23 -36.48
CA LEU A 230 15.67 18.29 -37.24
C LEU A 230 16.28 17.69 -38.51
N ASP A 231 15.83 18.18 -39.66
CA ASP A 231 16.33 17.77 -40.97
C ASP A 231 17.69 18.46 -41.26
N ALA A 232 18.76 17.99 -40.62
CA ALA A 232 20.09 18.59 -40.67
C ALA A 232 21.21 17.55 -40.71
N GLY A 233 22.13 17.67 -41.66
CA GLY A 233 23.35 16.86 -41.77
C GLY A 233 23.25 15.64 -42.67
N ASN A 234 22.12 15.38 -43.34
CA ASN A 234 21.87 14.22 -44.21
C ASN A 234 21.97 12.86 -43.47
N GLY A 235 21.27 12.72 -42.35
CA GLY A 235 21.31 11.55 -41.46
C GLY A 235 20.19 10.54 -41.67
N THR A 236 20.07 9.61 -40.72
CA THR A 236 19.02 8.59 -40.67
C THR A 236 18.30 8.55 -39.34
N LEU A 237 17.07 8.09 -39.36
CA LEU A 237 16.20 7.94 -38.20
C LEU A 237 15.36 6.66 -38.34
N ASP A 238 15.32 5.83 -37.30
CA ASP A 238 14.49 4.62 -37.23
C ASP A 238 13.99 4.38 -35.80
N LEU A 239 13.03 3.45 -35.66
CA LEU A 239 12.54 2.93 -34.39
C LEU A 239 12.90 1.45 -34.23
N GLN A 240 13.13 1.04 -32.99
CA GLN A 240 13.08 -0.36 -32.59
C GLN A 240 12.02 -0.52 -31.50
N TYR A 241 11.01 -1.34 -31.76
CA TYR A 241 9.81 -1.40 -30.94
C TYR A 241 9.51 -2.82 -30.43
N ASP A 242 8.70 -2.86 -29.38
CA ASP A 242 8.19 -4.09 -28.76
C ASP A 242 7.06 -4.70 -29.59
N SER A 243 7.32 -5.85 -30.23
CA SER A 243 6.41 -6.59 -31.12
C SER A 243 6.09 -7.99 -30.57
N PRO A 244 5.15 -8.76 -31.14
CA PRO A 244 4.71 -10.02 -30.56
C PRO A 244 5.81 -11.09 -30.63
N GLY A 245 5.94 -11.90 -29.57
CA GLY A 245 6.99 -12.91 -29.42
C GLY A 245 7.90 -12.63 -28.23
N ASN A 246 8.56 -13.66 -27.68
CA ASN A 246 9.27 -13.56 -26.39
C ASN A 246 10.79 -13.44 -26.50
N ASP A 247 11.33 -13.46 -27.72
CA ASP A 247 12.76 -13.49 -28.00
C ASP A 247 13.18 -12.34 -28.92
N LEU A 248 14.48 -12.05 -28.99
CA LEU A 248 15.02 -11.19 -30.03
C LEU A 248 14.78 -11.83 -31.41
N PRO A 249 14.33 -11.09 -32.44
CA PRO A 249 14.25 -9.62 -32.51
C PRO A 249 12.91 -9.03 -32.03
N ASN A 250 11.94 -9.80 -31.56
CA ASN A 250 10.60 -9.29 -31.23
C ASN A 250 10.56 -8.23 -30.11
N LYS A 251 11.55 -8.23 -29.21
CA LYS A 251 11.71 -7.18 -28.20
C LYS A 251 12.33 -5.88 -28.75
N PHE A 252 12.87 -5.91 -29.96
CA PHE A 252 13.59 -4.80 -30.62
C PHE A 252 13.36 -4.88 -32.14
N LYS A 253 12.10 -5.00 -32.56
CA LYS A 253 11.78 -5.15 -33.98
C LYS A 253 12.01 -3.81 -34.68
N PRO A 254 12.81 -3.76 -35.77
CA PRO A 254 13.10 -2.51 -36.47
C PRO A 254 11.88 -2.01 -37.28
N SER A 255 11.73 -0.69 -37.36
CA SER A 255 10.86 -0.01 -38.32
C SER A 255 11.54 0.17 -39.68
N GLU A 256 10.90 0.90 -40.59
CA GLU A 256 11.59 1.49 -41.73
C GLU A 256 12.66 2.51 -41.30
N ILE A 257 13.67 2.68 -42.15
CA ILE A 257 14.74 3.68 -41.96
C ILE A 257 14.41 4.92 -42.78
N VAL A 258 14.24 6.03 -42.09
CA VAL A 258 14.02 7.36 -42.68
C VAL A 258 15.38 7.98 -42.99
N ARG A 259 15.57 8.40 -44.23
CA ARG A 259 16.73 9.20 -44.64
C ARG A 259 16.28 10.65 -44.77
N TYR A 260 16.89 11.53 -43.99
CA TYR A 260 16.60 12.96 -44.05
C TYR A 260 17.77 13.73 -44.67
N GLY A 261 17.51 14.95 -45.14
CA GLY A 261 18.46 15.83 -45.80
C GLY A 261 19.11 16.84 -44.86
N ASP A 262 19.28 18.07 -45.35
CA ASP A 262 19.97 19.16 -44.65
C ASP A 262 19.26 20.51 -44.85
N THR A 263 17.93 20.51 -44.75
CA THR A 263 17.13 21.74 -44.95
C THR A 263 17.19 22.69 -43.75
N GLY A 264 17.63 22.20 -42.58
CA GLY A 264 17.66 22.95 -41.33
C GLY A 264 16.27 23.19 -40.72
N ALA A 265 15.21 22.61 -41.29
CA ALA A 265 13.85 22.74 -40.81
C ALA A 265 13.48 21.57 -39.87
N TRP A 266 12.53 21.83 -38.96
CA TRP A 266 11.88 20.75 -38.22
C TRP A 266 10.91 20.02 -39.13
N GLN A 267 11.04 18.71 -39.21
CA GLN A 267 10.16 17.80 -39.96
C GLN A 267 9.49 16.82 -38.98
N THR A 268 8.40 16.20 -39.42
CA THR A 268 7.73 15.12 -38.69
C THR A 268 7.71 13.89 -39.58
N HIS A 269 8.07 12.73 -39.03
CA HIS A 269 7.84 11.44 -39.67
C HIS A 269 6.85 10.60 -38.86
N ASP A 270 5.95 9.95 -39.58
CA ASP A 270 4.82 9.18 -39.04
C ASP A 270 5.13 7.69 -39.20
N PHE A 271 5.58 7.02 -38.12
CA PHE A 271 5.86 5.58 -38.12
C PHE A 271 4.59 4.78 -37.81
N VAL A 272 4.03 4.09 -38.81
CA VAL A 272 2.88 3.19 -38.63
C VAL A 272 3.38 1.79 -38.28
N LEU A 273 3.05 1.31 -37.08
CA LEU A 273 3.47 0.02 -36.54
C LEU A 273 2.24 -0.90 -36.41
N ASP A 274 2.17 -1.93 -37.26
CA ASP A 274 1.01 -2.82 -37.35
C ASP A 274 0.89 -3.83 -36.20
N ASP A 275 1.99 -4.13 -35.52
CA ASP A 275 2.06 -5.18 -34.49
C ASP A 275 2.78 -4.76 -33.21
N ALA A 276 2.96 -3.47 -32.95
CA ALA A 276 3.50 -3.02 -31.67
C ALA A 276 2.57 -3.42 -30.51
N ILE A 277 3.12 -3.95 -29.43
CA ILE A 277 2.35 -4.39 -28.25
C ILE A 277 2.57 -3.54 -27.00
N LEU A 278 3.65 -2.76 -26.93
CA LEU A 278 3.93 -1.81 -25.83
C LEU A 278 3.87 -2.46 -24.43
N THR A 279 4.71 -3.47 -24.19
CA THR A 279 4.73 -4.23 -22.92
C THR A 279 5.98 -3.98 -22.08
N ASN A 280 6.65 -2.84 -22.28
CA ASN A 280 7.84 -2.44 -21.54
C ASN A 280 9.05 -3.41 -21.71
N ARG A 281 9.07 -4.27 -22.74
CA ARG A 281 10.12 -5.30 -22.89
C ARG A 281 11.40 -4.81 -23.54
N THR A 282 11.42 -3.55 -23.98
CA THR A 282 12.57 -2.86 -24.61
C THR A 282 13.40 -2.15 -23.53
N ASN A 283 14.04 -2.92 -22.64
CA ASN A 283 14.78 -2.42 -21.46
C ASN A 283 13.93 -1.63 -20.43
N GLY A 284 12.68 -2.03 -20.23
CA GLY A 284 11.73 -1.29 -19.38
C GLY A 284 11.17 -0.06 -20.09
N SER A 285 11.00 -0.15 -21.41
CA SER A 285 10.42 0.85 -22.32
C SER A 285 9.74 0.12 -23.48
N ASP A 286 8.97 0.84 -24.29
CA ASP A 286 8.18 0.24 -25.37
C ASP A 286 8.88 0.30 -26.72
N PHE A 287 9.57 1.40 -26.99
CA PHE A 287 10.39 1.53 -28.19
C PHE A 287 11.58 2.44 -27.93
N ARG A 288 12.53 2.43 -28.85
CA ARG A 288 13.65 3.36 -28.87
C ARG A 288 13.84 3.99 -30.24
N ILE A 289 14.21 5.26 -30.24
CA ILE A 289 14.62 6.00 -31.43
C ILE A 289 16.12 5.81 -31.63
N ALA A 290 16.51 5.52 -32.87
CA ALA A 290 17.89 5.30 -33.30
C ALA A 290 18.21 6.08 -34.58
N HIS A 291 19.50 6.19 -34.89
CA HIS A 291 20.01 6.79 -36.12
C HIS A 291 20.64 5.73 -37.05
N ASP A 292 20.23 4.47 -36.97
CA ASP A 292 20.72 3.30 -37.74
C ASP A 292 22.23 3.31 -38.08
N GLY A 293 23.10 3.62 -37.12
CA GLY A 293 24.56 3.59 -37.33
C GLY A 293 25.12 4.68 -38.27
N SER A 294 24.34 5.72 -38.59
CA SER A 294 24.82 6.92 -39.27
C SER A 294 25.85 7.69 -38.43
N ASP A 295 26.83 8.31 -39.08
CA ASP A 295 27.79 9.25 -38.45
C ASP A 295 27.14 10.60 -38.08
N VAL A 296 25.88 10.82 -38.46
CA VAL A 296 25.10 12.03 -38.18
C VAL A 296 24.16 11.77 -37.01
N GLU A 297 24.35 12.53 -35.94
CA GLU A 297 23.51 12.46 -34.74
C GLU A 297 22.09 12.95 -35.01
N VAL A 298 21.09 12.25 -34.46
CA VAL A 298 19.68 12.65 -34.61
C VAL A 298 19.29 13.65 -33.54
N LYS A 299 18.54 14.69 -33.93
CA LYS A 299 17.97 15.69 -33.02
C LYS A 299 16.45 15.56 -33.01
N VAL A 300 15.88 15.27 -31.84
CA VAL A 300 14.43 15.06 -31.66
C VAL A 300 13.86 16.11 -30.72
N ALA A 301 12.79 16.78 -31.14
CA ALA A 301 12.10 17.80 -30.35
C ALA A 301 10.82 17.31 -29.70
N ALA A 302 10.13 16.34 -30.29
CA ALA A 302 8.91 15.79 -29.72
C ALA A 302 8.64 14.39 -30.25
N VAL A 303 7.93 13.60 -29.45
CA VAL A 303 7.40 12.28 -29.81
C VAL A 303 5.93 12.23 -29.43
N ARG A 304 5.07 11.70 -30.31
CA ARG A 304 3.65 11.45 -30.02
C ARG A 304 3.34 10.00 -30.35
N VAL A 305 2.52 9.36 -29.53
CA VAL A 305 2.13 7.96 -29.71
C VAL A 305 0.62 7.89 -29.74
N THR A 306 0.05 7.35 -30.82
CA THR A 306 -1.40 7.19 -30.95
C THR A 306 -1.74 5.73 -31.22
N VAL A 307 -2.57 5.13 -30.36
CA VAL A 307 -3.15 3.80 -30.59
C VAL A 307 -4.45 3.97 -31.36
N ILE A 308 -4.53 3.34 -32.54
CA ILE A 308 -5.62 3.50 -33.49
C ILE A 308 -6.39 2.18 -33.60
N PRO A 309 -7.70 2.15 -33.25
CA PRO A 309 -8.45 0.90 -33.18
C PRO A 309 -8.57 0.22 -34.54
N SER A 310 -8.18 -1.04 -34.61
CA SER A 310 -8.30 -1.85 -35.83
C SER A 310 -9.75 -2.22 -36.14
N THR A 311 -10.64 -2.22 -35.15
CA THR A 311 -12.07 -2.55 -35.27
C THR A 311 -12.95 -1.43 -34.72
N LEU A 312 -14.15 -1.24 -35.31
CA LEU A 312 -15.14 -0.31 -34.77
C LEU A 312 -15.90 -0.97 -33.61
N ASP A 313 -15.87 -0.32 -32.45
CA ASP A 313 -16.59 -0.77 -31.27
C ASP A 313 -17.66 0.24 -30.87
N VAL A 314 -18.89 -0.01 -31.34
CA VAL A 314 -20.03 0.86 -31.08
C VAL A 314 -20.43 0.90 -29.59
N LYS A 315 -19.99 -0.08 -28.79
CA LYS A 315 -20.34 -0.23 -27.36
C LYS A 315 -19.27 0.31 -26.41
N ALA A 316 -18.12 0.76 -26.92
CA ALA A 316 -16.99 1.20 -26.10
C ALA A 316 -17.39 2.25 -25.05
N GLY A 317 -18.07 3.33 -25.47
CA GLY A 317 -18.51 4.40 -24.56
C GLY A 317 -19.45 3.89 -23.47
N LEU A 318 -20.40 3.02 -23.81
CA LEU A 318 -21.36 2.45 -22.86
C LEU A 318 -20.65 1.52 -21.87
N ARG A 319 -19.70 0.69 -22.32
CA ARG A 319 -18.89 -0.17 -21.45
C ARG A 319 -18.05 0.65 -20.47
N ASN A 320 -17.38 1.70 -20.94
CA ASN A 320 -16.57 2.57 -20.10
C ASN A 320 -17.42 3.26 -19.01
N LEU A 321 -18.57 3.83 -19.39
CA LEU A 321 -19.47 4.47 -18.43
C LEU A 321 -20.09 3.46 -17.46
N THR A 322 -20.43 2.25 -17.92
CA THR A 322 -20.95 1.17 -17.06
C THR A 322 -19.91 0.76 -16.02
N ALA A 323 -18.65 0.58 -16.43
CA ALA A 323 -17.56 0.26 -15.50
C ALA A 323 -17.31 1.38 -14.46
N GLN A 324 -17.40 2.65 -14.87
CA GLN A 324 -17.31 3.80 -13.96
C GLN A 324 -18.50 3.87 -13.00
N ALA A 325 -19.72 3.64 -13.50
CA ALA A 325 -20.94 3.61 -12.70
C ALA A 325 -20.90 2.46 -11.67
N ASP A 326 -20.43 1.28 -12.07
CA ASP A 326 -20.24 0.11 -11.21
C ASP A 326 -19.25 0.40 -10.09
N LEU A 327 -18.10 1.00 -10.43
CA LEU A 327 -17.11 1.40 -9.44
C LEU A 327 -17.69 2.44 -8.45
N THR A 328 -18.47 3.39 -8.95
CA THR A 328 -19.10 4.42 -8.12
C THR A 328 -20.13 3.83 -7.16
N VAL A 329 -20.97 2.89 -7.61
CA VAL A 329 -21.92 2.17 -6.75
C VAL A 329 -21.21 1.28 -5.73
N TYR A 330 -20.12 0.63 -6.15
CA TYR A 330 -19.30 -0.20 -5.27
C TYR A 330 -18.76 0.61 -4.07
N GLY A 331 -18.15 1.77 -4.32
CA GLY A 331 -17.65 2.68 -3.28
C GLY A 331 -18.71 3.58 -2.62
N ALA A 332 -19.97 3.52 -3.02
CA ALA A 332 -21.01 4.36 -2.42
C ALA A 332 -21.52 3.77 -1.10
N ARG A 333 -21.82 4.64 -0.13
CA ARG A 333 -22.44 4.27 1.16
C ARG A 333 -23.75 4.99 1.29
N GLU A 334 -24.77 4.33 1.81
CA GLU A 334 -26.02 5.01 2.13
C GLU A 334 -26.02 5.50 3.58
N GLY A 335 -26.46 6.73 3.79
CA GLY A 335 -26.51 7.32 5.11
C GLY A 335 -26.75 8.83 5.09
N THR A 336 -26.23 9.53 6.09
CA THR A 336 -26.51 10.95 6.36
C THR A 336 -25.26 11.79 6.59
N ARG A 337 -24.07 11.22 6.35
CA ARG A 337 -22.77 11.91 6.48
C ARG A 337 -22.26 12.35 5.12
N ASP A 338 -21.30 13.27 5.14
CA ASP A 338 -20.67 13.77 3.91
C ASP A 338 -20.15 12.63 3.04
N GLY A 339 -20.43 12.73 1.75
CA GLY A 339 -20.09 11.71 0.75
C GLY A 339 -20.99 10.47 0.76
N GLN A 340 -21.88 10.30 1.74
CA GLN A 340 -22.89 9.24 1.73
C GLN A 340 -24.10 9.64 0.88
N TYR A 341 -24.89 8.65 0.49
CA TYR A 341 -26.04 8.81 -0.39
C TYR A 341 -27.35 8.49 0.35
N PRO A 342 -28.51 9.01 -0.11
CA PRO A 342 -29.79 8.70 0.50
C PRO A 342 -30.09 7.19 0.47
N ALA A 343 -30.81 6.70 1.48
CA ALA A 343 -31.21 5.30 1.53
C ALA A 343 -32.03 4.88 0.29
N GLY A 344 -31.69 3.73 -0.30
CA GLY A 344 -32.29 3.20 -1.53
C GLY A 344 -31.71 3.76 -2.84
N SER A 345 -30.86 4.77 -2.80
CA SER A 345 -30.25 5.38 -3.99
C SER A 345 -29.31 4.42 -4.74
N LYS A 346 -28.55 3.58 -4.02
CA LYS A 346 -27.64 2.59 -4.63
C LYS A 346 -28.42 1.56 -5.44
N ALA A 347 -29.51 1.04 -4.87
CA ALA A 347 -30.36 0.07 -5.56
C ALA A 347 -31.02 0.68 -6.81
N ALA A 348 -31.49 1.92 -6.72
CA ALA A 348 -32.07 2.63 -7.86
C ALA A 348 -31.05 2.87 -8.98
N PHE A 349 -29.82 3.27 -8.64
CA PHE A 349 -28.77 3.50 -9.63
C PHE A 349 -28.24 2.18 -10.22
N GLY A 350 -28.05 1.14 -9.40
CA GLY A 350 -27.68 -0.20 -9.85
C GLY A 350 -28.67 -0.79 -10.87
N ALA A 351 -29.97 -0.48 -10.74
CA ALA A 351 -30.96 -0.89 -11.74
C ALA A 351 -30.77 -0.22 -13.12
N GLN A 352 -30.18 0.98 -13.18
CA GLN A 352 -29.84 1.63 -14.46
C GLN A 352 -28.57 1.05 -15.08
N ILE A 353 -27.58 0.70 -14.25
CA ILE A 353 -26.40 -0.04 -14.70
C ILE A 353 -26.82 -1.37 -15.32
N ALA A 354 -27.70 -2.14 -14.67
CA ALA A 354 -28.17 -3.41 -15.21
C ALA A 354 -28.86 -3.28 -16.59
N LYS A 355 -29.57 -2.17 -16.84
CA LYS A 355 -30.16 -1.89 -18.17
C LYS A 355 -29.10 -1.57 -19.22
N ALA A 356 -28.07 -0.80 -18.86
CA ALA A 356 -26.95 -0.53 -19.75
C ALA A 356 -26.20 -1.83 -20.08
N GLN A 357 -25.96 -2.69 -19.08
CA GLN A 357 -25.34 -3.99 -19.27
C GLN A 357 -26.14 -4.89 -20.20
N ALA A 358 -27.47 -4.92 -20.09
CA ALA A 358 -28.32 -5.69 -21.00
C ALA A 358 -28.16 -5.26 -22.48
N VAL A 359 -27.91 -3.97 -22.75
CA VAL A 359 -27.63 -3.47 -24.11
C VAL A 359 -26.20 -3.82 -24.56
N ILE A 360 -25.24 -3.84 -23.63
CA ILE A 360 -23.88 -4.33 -23.90
C ILE A 360 -23.91 -5.81 -24.31
N ASP A 361 -24.69 -6.61 -23.60
CA ASP A 361 -24.75 -8.07 -23.78
C ASP A 361 -25.54 -8.50 -25.02
N ASP A 362 -26.44 -7.65 -25.56
CA ASP A 362 -27.19 -7.95 -26.79
C ASP A 362 -26.29 -7.84 -28.04
N PRO A 363 -25.92 -8.94 -28.71
CA PRO A 363 -25.05 -8.91 -29.88
C PRO A 363 -25.66 -8.12 -31.06
N ASN A 364 -26.97 -7.90 -31.06
CA ASN A 364 -27.71 -7.20 -32.12
C ASN A 364 -28.08 -5.75 -31.78
N ALA A 365 -27.59 -5.21 -30.65
CA ALA A 365 -27.87 -3.85 -30.25
C ALA A 365 -27.45 -2.84 -31.34
N THR A 366 -28.42 -2.05 -31.81
CA THR A 366 -28.18 -1.01 -32.83
C THR A 366 -27.42 0.18 -32.23
N PRO A 367 -26.68 0.96 -33.04
CA PRO A 367 -26.03 2.18 -32.58
C PRO A 367 -26.97 3.15 -31.86
N ALA A 368 -28.23 3.27 -32.31
CA ALA A 368 -29.23 4.11 -31.66
C ALA A 368 -29.63 3.61 -30.26
N GLN A 369 -29.77 2.29 -30.08
CA GLN A 369 -30.05 1.69 -28.76
C GLN A 369 -28.87 1.89 -27.80
N VAL A 370 -27.63 1.70 -28.27
CA VAL A 370 -26.43 1.97 -27.47
C VAL A 370 -26.37 3.44 -27.08
N LYS A 371 -26.66 4.35 -28.03
CA LYS A 371 -26.68 5.79 -27.78
C LYS A 371 -27.70 6.17 -26.69
N ALA A 372 -28.92 5.65 -26.80
CA ALA A 372 -29.98 5.88 -25.81
C ALA A 372 -29.62 5.33 -24.42
N ALA A 373 -29.04 4.13 -24.35
CA ALA A 373 -28.63 3.51 -23.08
C ALA A 373 -27.50 4.28 -22.39
N LEU A 374 -26.53 4.78 -23.17
CA LEU A 374 -25.43 5.59 -22.65
C LEU A 374 -25.94 6.91 -22.08
N GLN A 375 -26.82 7.64 -22.79
CA GLN A 375 -27.42 8.87 -22.26
C GLN A 375 -28.20 8.60 -20.97
N ALA A 376 -29.04 7.57 -20.95
CA ALA A 376 -29.86 7.24 -19.78
C ALA A 376 -28.99 6.90 -18.56
N LEU A 377 -27.91 6.13 -18.74
CA LEU A 377 -26.97 5.83 -17.68
C LEU A 377 -26.22 7.09 -17.22
N TYR A 378 -25.78 7.93 -18.17
CA TYR A 378 -25.09 9.18 -17.88
C TYR A 378 -25.96 10.12 -17.02
N ASP A 379 -27.22 10.33 -17.41
CA ASP A 379 -28.14 11.19 -16.66
C ASP A 379 -28.37 10.64 -15.24
N SER A 380 -28.56 9.32 -15.12
CA SER A 380 -28.70 8.67 -13.83
C SER A 380 -27.43 8.77 -12.97
N TYR A 381 -26.25 8.69 -13.60
CA TYR A 381 -24.97 8.82 -12.93
C TYR A 381 -24.78 10.22 -12.36
N GLN A 382 -25.10 11.27 -13.13
CA GLN A 382 -25.04 12.65 -12.65
C GLN A 382 -26.05 12.90 -11.53
N ALA A 383 -27.28 12.39 -11.65
CA ALA A 383 -28.29 12.49 -10.61
C ALA A 383 -27.87 11.79 -9.31
N PHE A 384 -27.27 10.59 -9.43
CA PHE A 384 -26.75 9.85 -8.28
C PHE A 384 -25.66 10.66 -7.58
N ARG A 385 -24.63 11.12 -8.31
CA ARG A 385 -23.55 11.95 -7.75
C ARG A 385 -24.05 13.22 -7.08
N ALA A 386 -25.02 13.91 -7.69
CA ALA A 386 -25.61 15.12 -7.13
C ALA A 386 -26.43 14.88 -5.85
N SER A 387 -26.83 13.63 -5.58
CA SER A 387 -27.58 13.28 -4.37
C SER A 387 -26.71 13.03 -3.13
N ALA A 388 -25.38 13.02 -3.29
CA ALA A 388 -24.45 12.85 -2.17
C ALA A 388 -24.69 13.92 -1.11
N VAL A 389 -24.76 13.50 0.15
CA VAL A 389 -24.86 14.38 1.31
C VAL A 389 -23.59 15.22 1.41
N ASN A 390 -23.75 16.52 1.66
CA ASN A 390 -22.66 17.47 1.71
C ASN A 390 -22.98 18.61 2.69
N THR A 391 -22.19 18.73 3.76
CA THR A 391 -22.27 19.80 4.76
C THR A 391 -21.46 21.04 4.37
N ASN A 392 -20.84 21.07 3.19
CA ASN A 392 -20.16 22.26 2.67
C ASN A 392 -21.17 23.39 2.45
N VAL A 393 -21.24 24.32 3.41
CA VAL A 393 -22.11 25.49 3.36
C VAL A 393 -21.60 26.58 2.40
N ALA A 394 -20.39 26.43 1.87
CA ALA A 394 -19.81 27.28 0.83
C ALA A 394 -20.05 26.73 -0.60
N ALA A 395 -20.68 25.57 -0.77
CA ALA A 395 -20.89 24.97 -2.08
C ALA A 395 -21.60 25.92 -3.07
N GLY A 396 -21.00 26.11 -4.25
CA GLY A 396 -21.52 27.00 -5.30
C GLY A 396 -21.41 28.50 -5.01
N ARG A 397 -20.74 28.90 -3.92
CA ARG A 397 -20.48 30.31 -3.60
C ARG A 397 -19.20 30.79 -4.28
N PRO A 398 -19.15 32.03 -4.80
CA PRO A 398 -17.95 32.58 -5.40
C PRO A 398 -16.87 32.84 -4.33
N LEU A 399 -15.62 32.58 -4.69
CA LEU A 399 -14.47 32.97 -3.89
C LEU A 399 -14.05 34.40 -4.27
N SER A 400 -13.63 35.16 -3.26
CA SER A 400 -13.02 36.48 -3.39
C SER A 400 -11.59 36.41 -2.89
N THR A 401 -10.66 37.06 -3.60
CA THR A 401 -9.25 37.06 -3.26
C THR A 401 -8.75 38.48 -3.05
N GLY A 402 -7.77 38.64 -2.16
CA GLY A 402 -7.03 39.88 -1.96
C GLY A 402 -5.56 39.60 -1.65
N PRO A 403 -4.77 40.63 -1.33
CA PRO A 403 -3.35 40.45 -0.99
C PRO A 403 -3.22 39.57 0.27
N GLY A 404 -2.72 38.35 0.09
CA GLY A 404 -2.52 37.38 1.18
C GLY A 404 -3.79 36.73 1.72
N TRP A 405 -4.92 36.74 1.00
CA TRP A 405 -6.11 36.03 1.49
C TRP A 405 -7.07 35.57 0.40
N THR A 406 -7.82 34.51 0.72
CA THR A 406 -8.98 34.02 -0.03
C THR A 406 -10.18 33.90 0.91
N GLN A 407 -11.36 34.36 0.50
CA GLN A 407 -12.56 34.45 1.34
C GLN A 407 -13.83 34.02 0.61
N VAL A 408 -14.76 33.44 1.36
CA VAL A 408 -16.14 33.16 0.93
C VAL A 408 -17.16 33.86 1.84
N ASP A 409 -18.20 34.47 1.23
CA ASP A 409 -19.42 34.93 1.94
C ASP A 409 -20.49 33.82 1.86
N LEU A 410 -20.86 33.30 3.02
CA LEU A 410 -21.88 32.27 3.17
C LEU A 410 -23.32 32.81 3.00
N GLY A 411 -23.47 34.13 2.93
CA GLY A 411 -24.71 34.87 2.73
C GLY A 411 -25.47 35.19 4.02
N LYS A 412 -25.31 34.38 5.08
CA LYS A 412 -25.87 34.61 6.41
C LYS A 412 -24.98 34.00 7.51
N PRO A 413 -25.03 34.51 8.75
CA PRO A 413 -24.39 33.85 9.89
C PRO A 413 -24.96 32.45 10.12
N GLN A 414 -24.09 31.44 10.21
CA GLN A 414 -24.45 30.06 10.49
C GLN A 414 -23.28 29.30 11.16
N PRO A 415 -23.53 28.16 11.85
CA PRO A 415 -22.47 27.38 12.48
C PRO A 415 -21.49 26.79 11.47
N VAL A 416 -20.19 26.84 11.79
CA VAL A 416 -19.07 26.24 11.04
C VAL A 416 -17.99 25.75 12.02
N ASN A 417 -17.26 24.72 11.66
CA ASN A 417 -16.21 24.11 12.50
C ASN A 417 -15.10 23.38 11.73
N ASP A 418 -15.12 23.41 10.40
CA ASP A 418 -14.15 22.74 9.55
C ASP A 418 -13.95 23.53 8.26
N VAL A 419 -12.68 23.70 7.88
CA VAL A 419 -12.28 24.26 6.59
C VAL A 419 -11.35 23.29 5.89
N TYR A 420 -11.74 22.90 4.68
CA TYR A 420 -10.93 22.10 3.78
C TYR A 420 -10.47 22.97 2.60
N VAL A 421 -9.19 22.90 2.29
CA VAL A 421 -8.58 23.65 1.19
C VAL A 421 -7.92 22.66 0.24
N GLN A 422 -8.26 22.73 -1.04
CA GLN A 422 -7.48 22.09 -2.10
C GLN A 422 -6.56 23.15 -2.70
N TRP A 423 -5.26 22.96 -2.55
CA TRP A 423 -4.26 23.88 -3.10
C TRP A 423 -3.97 23.57 -4.57
N GLY A 424 -3.51 24.59 -5.30
CA GLY A 424 -2.92 24.46 -6.63
C GLY A 424 -1.40 24.31 -6.58
N GLN A 425 -0.71 24.81 -7.60
CA GLN A 425 0.75 24.75 -7.69
C GLN A 425 1.42 25.69 -6.68
N ALA A 426 0.93 26.93 -6.55
CA ALA A 426 1.26 27.79 -5.43
C ALA A 426 0.38 27.41 -4.23
N PHE A 427 0.97 27.16 -3.08
CA PHE A 427 0.25 26.78 -1.85
C PHE A 427 0.91 27.46 -0.65
N SER A 428 0.21 27.47 0.50
CA SER A 428 0.75 28.06 1.72
C SER A 428 1.21 27.01 2.73
N HIS A 429 2.45 27.13 3.18
CA HIS A 429 3.01 26.33 4.27
C HIS A 429 2.49 26.75 5.65
N ASP A 430 1.96 27.96 5.77
CA ASP A 430 1.31 28.49 6.97
C ASP A 430 0.11 29.35 6.55
N TYR A 431 -1.07 29.05 7.08
CA TYR A 431 -2.26 29.84 6.87
C TYR A 431 -3.18 29.80 8.09
N LYS A 432 -3.95 30.88 8.25
CA LYS A 432 -4.95 31.04 9.31
C LYS A 432 -6.34 30.94 8.72
N VAL A 433 -7.21 30.24 9.43
CA VAL A 433 -8.65 30.29 9.20
C VAL A 433 -9.24 31.36 10.10
N GLN A 434 -9.86 32.35 9.48
CA GLN A 434 -10.53 33.45 10.16
C GLN A 434 -12.02 33.46 9.84
N THR A 435 -12.83 33.84 10.83
CA THR A 435 -14.28 33.97 10.69
C THR A 435 -14.77 35.36 11.06
N SER A 436 -15.87 35.80 10.43
CA SER A 436 -16.53 37.06 10.74
C SER A 436 -18.04 36.96 10.52
N VAL A 437 -18.82 37.73 11.30
CA VAL A 437 -20.26 37.90 11.09
C VAL A 437 -20.61 39.16 10.28
N ASP A 438 -19.72 40.16 10.28
CA ASP A 438 -19.94 41.48 9.67
C ASP A 438 -19.09 41.74 8.41
N GLY A 439 -18.08 40.91 8.16
CA GLY A 439 -17.18 41.01 7.00
C GLY A 439 -16.05 42.01 7.16
N SER A 440 -15.89 42.60 8.35
CA SER A 440 -14.87 43.62 8.69
C SER A 440 -14.03 43.24 9.91
N SER A 441 -14.63 42.58 10.91
CA SER A 441 -13.98 42.13 12.14
C SER A 441 -13.73 40.63 12.06
N PHE A 442 -12.49 40.22 11.84
CA PHE A 442 -12.10 38.82 11.70
C PHE A 442 -11.44 38.28 12.97
N VAL A 443 -11.78 37.04 13.33
CA VAL A 443 -11.18 36.30 14.44
C VAL A 443 -10.58 35.02 13.90
N THR A 444 -9.30 34.77 14.20
CA THR A 444 -8.64 33.50 13.90
C THR A 444 -9.23 32.41 14.77
N VAL A 445 -9.68 31.33 14.12
CA VAL A 445 -10.26 30.14 14.77
C VAL A 445 -9.39 28.90 14.63
N GLY A 446 -8.44 28.91 13.68
CA GLY A 446 -7.47 27.83 13.50
C GLY A 446 -6.28 28.29 12.65
N GLU A 447 -5.21 27.51 12.70
CA GLU A 447 -3.96 27.74 11.97
C GLU A 447 -3.43 26.38 11.49
N SER A 448 -2.97 26.30 10.25
CA SER A 448 -2.55 25.06 9.61
C SER A 448 -1.55 25.32 8.50
N GLY A 449 -0.93 24.26 7.98
CA GLY A 449 0.04 24.31 6.89
C GLY A 449 -0.18 23.20 5.88
N ALA A 450 0.00 23.52 4.59
CA ALA A 450 0.14 22.50 3.56
C ALA A 450 1.62 22.12 3.39
N THR A 451 1.84 20.84 3.14
CA THR A 451 3.20 20.29 2.99
C THR A 451 3.64 20.25 1.53
N GLU A 452 2.70 20.16 0.58
CA GLU A 452 2.98 19.92 -0.83
C GLU A 452 1.95 20.57 -1.77
N ALA A 453 2.37 20.88 -2.98
CA ALA A 453 1.53 21.43 -4.04
C ALA A 453 0.46 20.43 -4.50
N ASN A 454 -0.69 20.93 -4.94
CA ASN A 454 -1.83 20.13 -5.41
C ASN A 454 -2.37 19.11 -4.39
N ARG A 455 -2.02 19.25 -3.11
CA ARG A 455 -2.59 18.47 -2.02
C ARG A 455 -3.62 19.30 -1.27
N SER A 456 -4.38 18.61 -0.43
CA SER A 456 -5.36 19.26 0.43
C SER A 456 -4.86 19.37 1.86
N SER A 457 -5.40 20.35 2.58
CA SER A 457 -5.19 20.53 4.01
C SER A 457 -6.51 20.82 4.69
N ARG A 458 -6.59 20.49 5.98
CA ARG A 458 -7.80 20.66 6.78
C ARG A 458 -7.48 21.42 8.07
N THR A 459 -8.40 22.28 8.48
CA THR A 459 -8.35 23.01 9.75
C THR A 459 -9.68 22.82 10.46
N ASP A 460 -9.70 21.95 11.47
CA ASP A 460 -10.82 21.81 12.39
C ASP A 460 -10.72 22.85 13.53
N PHE A 461 -11.85 23.26 14.10
CA PHE A 461 -11.92 24.21 15.21
C PHE A 461 -13.25 24.08 15.98
N PRO A 462 -13.39 24.67 17.20
CA PRO A 462 -14.66 24.70 17.89
C PRO A 462 -15.78 25.33 17.04
N VAL A 463 -17.03 24.88 17.21
CA VAL A 463 -18.18 25.45 16.48
C VAL A 463 -18.29 26.95 16.75
N VAL A 464 -18.21 27.75 15.68
CA VAL A 464 -18.42 29.20 15.71
C VAL A 464 -19.53 29.59 14.74
N ASN A 465 -20.19 30.73 15.00
CA ASN A 465 -21.18 31.29 14.09
C ASN A 465 -20.50 32.28 13.15
N ALA A 466 -20.49 32.00 11.83
CA ALA A 466 -19.79 32.81 10.83
C ALA A 466 -20.67 33.09 9.61
N ARG A 467 -20.48 34.27 9.01
CA ARG A 467 -20.99 34.59 7.65
C ARG A 467 -19.85 34.62 6.64
N TYR A 468 -18.70 35.14 7.03
CA TYR A 468 -17.50 35.19 6.19
C TYR A 468 -16.47 34.26 6.77
N VAL A 469 -15.85 33.46 5.89
CA VAL A 469 -14.70 32.61 6.23
C VAL A 469 -13.56 32.97 5.29
N ARG A 470 -12.39 33.24 5.87
CA ARG A 470 -11.20 33.73 5.18
C ARG A 470 -10.02 32.83 5.52
N LEU A 471 -9.29 32.40 4.49
CA LEU A 471 -7.92 31.94 4.57
C LEU A 471 -7.01 33.16 4.49
N ASP A 472 -6.16 33.34 5.50
CA ASP A 472 -5.17 34.41 5.59
C ASP A 472 -3.77 33.77 5.54
N TYR A 473 -2.94 34.16 4.59
CA TYR A 473 -1.64 33.55 4.31
C TYR A 473 -0.64 34.57 3.76
N ASP A 474 0.64 34.31 3.93
CA ASP A 474 1.68 35.19 3.41
C ASP A 474 1.86 35.01 1.89
N GLY A 475 1.91 36.13 1.16
CA GLY A 475 2.18 36.13 -0.28
C GLY A 475 0.99 35.71 -1.16
N SER A 476 1.25 34.87 -2.17
CA SER A 476 0.26 34.40 -3.13
C SER A 476 0.18 32.87 -3.10
N ALA A 477 -1.05 32.35 -3.02
CA ALA A 477 -1.35 30.93 -3.11
C ALA A 477 -2.56 30.70 -4.02
N ASP A 478 -2.58 29.54 -4.68
CA ASP A 478 -3.65 29.09 -5.55
C ASP A 478 -4.61 28.23 -4.74
N VAL A 479 -5.83 28.73 -4.53
CA VAL A 479 -6.91 27.96 -3.89
C VAL A 479 -7.81 27.39 -4.98
N ALA A 480 -7.65 26.10 -5.27
CA ALA A 480 -8.42 25.41 -6.31
C ALA A 480 -9.84 25.07 -5.83
N ASP A 481 -10.00 24.75 -4.54
CA ASP A 481 -11.29 24.59 -3.88
C ASP A 481 -11.20 25.03 -2.41
N LEU A 482 -12.28 25.64 -1.91
CA LEU A 482 -12.43 26.03 -0.51
C LEU A 482 -13.80 25.56 -0.02
N GLN A 483 -13.78 24.60 0.90
CA GLN A 483 -14.98 24.09 1.52
C GLN A 483 -15.05 24.57 2.96
N VAL A 484 -16.23 25.03 3.36
CA VAL A 484 -16.55 25.45 4.73
C VAL A 484 -17.67 24.57 5.22
N ARG A 485 -17.46 23.84 6.29
CA ARG A 485 -18.39 22.79 6.71
C ARG A 485 -18.92 23.02 8.13
N ASN A 486 -20.10 22.45 8.36
CA ASN A 486 -20.71 22.29 9.67
C ASN A 486 -20.76 20.79 10.00
N GLN A 487 -19.62 20.27 10.42
CA GLN A 487 -19.42 18.88 10.80
C GLN A 487 -20.17 18.56 12.09
N ARG A 488 -20.67 17.33 12.18
CA ARG A 488 -21.35 16.83 13.38
C ARG A 488 -20.34 16.67 14.52
N VAL A 489 -20.71 17.14 15.71
CA VAL A 489 -19.92 16.95 16.94
C VAL A 489 -20.56 15.86 17.79
N VAL A 490 -19.77 14.84 18.16
CA VAL A 490 -20.19 13.75 19.03
C VAL A 490 -19.34 13.73 20.30
N THR A 491 -19.99 13.59 21.45
CA THR A 491 -19.31 13.45 22.74
C THR A 491 -19.43 12.00 23.22
N PRO A 492 -18.32 11.26 23.40
CA PRO A 492 -18.34 9.89 23.88
C PRO A 492 -18.81 9.82 25.34
N LYS A 493 -19.30 8.64 25.77
CA LYS A 493 -19.70 8.38 27.16
C LYS A 493 -18.93 7.18 27.72
N PRO A 494 -17.65 7.37 28.09
CA PRO A 494 -16.78 6.28 28.49
C PRO A 494 -17.31 5.60 29.75
N GLN A 495 -17.40 4.27 29.72
CA GLN A 495 -17.80 3.46 30.86
C GLN A 495 -16.96 2.19 30.96
N LEU A 496 -16.66 1.79 32.20
CA LEU A 496 -16.00 0.53 32.48
C LEU A 496 -17.01 -0.60 32.32
N ILE A 497 -16.70 -1.55 31.44
CA ILE A 497 -17.54 -2.69 31.16
C ILE A 497 -17.22 -3.83 32.12
N ARG A 498 -18.27 -4.42 32.69
CA ARG A 498 -18.17 -5.70 33.40
C ARG A 498 -18.30 -6.83 32.39
N THR A 499 -17.18 -7.41 32.00
CA THR A 499 -17.16 -8.57 31.10
C THR A 499 -17.58 -9.84 31.84
N LYS A 500 -18.17 -10.77 31.09
CA LYS A 500 -18.50 -12.12 31.55
C LYS A 500 -17.34 -13.07 31.33
N TYR A 501 -16.57 -12.87 30.27
CA TYR A 501 -15.42 -13.69 29.92
C TYR A 501 -14.10 -12.97 30.21
N PRO A 502 -13.00 -13.72 30.43
CA PRO A 502 -11.69 -13.13 30.65
C PRO A 502 -11.23 -12.31 29.43
N THR A 503 -10.74 -11.10 29.69
CA THR A 503 -10.09 -10.23 28.71
C THR A 503 -8.67 -9.91 29.17
N ALA A 504 -7.77 -9.64 28.21
CA ALA A 504 -6.38 -9.27 28.50
C ALA A 504 -6.28 -7.98 29.34
N ASP A 505 -7.24 -7.07 29.18
CA ASP A 505 -7.33 -5.79 29.88
C ASP A 505 -8.78 -5.43 30.25
N PRO A 506 -8.99 -4.58 31.27
CA PRO A 506 -10.31 -4.02 31.56
C PRO A 506 -10.88 -3.31 30.34
N VAL A 507 -12.16 -3.49 30.03
CA VAL A 507 -12.76 -2.91 28.82
C VAL A 507 -13.40 -1.56 29.12
N ILE A 508 -13.03 -0.53 28.36
CA ILE A 508 -13.71 0.76 28.37
C ILE A 508 -14.48 0.91 27.06
N ALA A 509 -15.75 1.28 27.17
CA ALA A 509 -16.60 1.53 26.02
C ALA A 509 -17.00 3.00 25.98
N ASP A 510 -16.72 3.68 24.87
CA ASP A 510 -17.21 5.03 24.59
C ASP A 510 -18.65 5.00 24.10
N PHE A 511 -19.00 3.91 23.40
CA PHE A 511 -20.31 3.64 22.82
C PHE A 511 -20.72 2.20 23.11
N VAL A 512 -22.02 1.97 23.31
CA VAL A 512 -22.57 0.61 23.50
C VAL A 512 -23.62 0.37 22.43
N ALA A 513 -23.40 -0.63 21.58
CA ALA A 513 -24.20 -0.86 20.38
C ALA A 513 -25.70 -1.12 20.67
N THR A 514 -26.04 -1.70 21.83
CA THR A 514 -27.45 -1.92 22.22
C THR A 514 -28.19 -0.60 22.50
N ASN A 515 -27.49 0.48 22.84
CA ASN A 515 -28.08 1.83 22.94
C ASN A 515 -28.45 2.41 21.57
N TYR A 516 -27.88 1.88 20.49
CA TYR A 516 -28.20 2.21 19.10
C TYR A 516 -29.27 1.27 18.51
N GLY A 517 -29.75 0.29 19.29
CA GLY A 517 -30.79 -0.65 18.87
C GLY A 517 -30.28 -2.00 18.34
N ALA A 518 -28.99 -2.32 18.50
CA ALA A 518 -28.49 -3.65 18.20
C ALA A 518 -29.19 -4.70 19.08
N ASP A 519 -29.67 -5.79 18.49
CA ASP A 519 -30.50 -6.80 19.18
C ASP A 519 -29.66 -8.01 19.59
N PRO A 520 -29.32 -8.18 20.89
CA PRO A 520 -28.49 -9.29 21.38
C PRO A 520 -29.17 -10.66 21.33
N ARG A 521 -30.42 -10.73 20.86
CA ARG A 521 -31.17 -11.99 20.70
C ARG A 521 -31.07 -12.54 19.27
N GLY A 522 -30.54 -11.77 18.33
CA GLY A 522 -30.37 -12.18 16.93
C GLY A 522 -31.66 -12.19 16.12
N VAL A 523 -32.75 -11.62 16.66
CA VAL A 523 -34.06 -11.60 16.00
C VAL A 523 -34.13 -10.46 14.97
N LYS A 524 -33.68 -9.27 15.34
CA LYS A 524 -33.61 -8.12 14.43
C LYS A 524 -32.22 -8.00 13.81
N ASP A 525 -32.18 -7.54 12.56
CA ASP A 525 -30.93 -7.10 11.93
C ASP A 525 -30.30 -5.95 12.72
N SER A 526 -29.03 -6.12 13.10
CA SER A 526 -28.23 -5.19 13.88
C SER A 526 -27.26 -4.38 13.03
N THR A 527 -27.14 -4.64 11.71
CA THR A 527 -26.16 -3.98 10.83
C THR A 527 -26.22 -2.45 10.96
N LYS A 528 -27.40 -1.84 10.80
CA LYS A 528 -27.54 -0.37 10.87
C LYS A 528 -27.24 0.22 12.25
N ALA A 529 -27.58 -0.50 13.32
CA ALA A 529 -27.31 -0.06 14.69
C ALA A 529 -25.80 -0.09 15.00
N LEU A 530 -25.11 -1.16 14.58
CA LEU A 530 -23.66 -1.27 14.67
C LEU A 530 -22.97 -0.17 13.88
N GLN A 531 -23.41 0.03 12.62
CA GLN A 531 -22.82 1.04 11.76
C GLN A 531 -23.03 2.46 12.30
N ALA A 532 -24.20 2.77 12.86
CA ALA A 532 -24.47 4.06 13.50
C ALA A 532 -23.54 4.31 14.71
N ALA A 533 -23.33 3.30 15.56
CA ALA A 533 -22.42 3.42 16.70
C ALA A 533 -20.96 3.62 16.26
N LEU A 534 -20.52 2.91 15.21
CA LEU A 534 -19.17 3.04 14.65
C LEU A 534 -18.94 4.39 13.98
N TYR A 535 -19.94 4.93 13.29
CA TYR A 535 -19.81 6.26 12.74
C TYR A 535 -19.86 7.36 13.83
N ASP A 536 -20.61 7.17 14.91
CA ASP A 536 -20.54 8.08 16.07
C ASP A 536 -19.16 8.03 16.75
N CYS A 537 -18.54 6.85 16.80
CA CYS A 537 -17.15 6.70 17.21
C CYS A 537 -16.18 7.48 16.31
N TYR A 538 -16.34 7.39 14.99
CA TYR A 538 -15.50 8.12 14.05
C TYR A 538 -15.67 9.65 14.19
N ASP A 539 -16.91 10.13 14.31
CA ASP A 539 -17.24 11.55 14.51
C ASP A 539 -16.71 12.08 15.87
N ALA A 540 -16.56 11.22 16.88
CA ALA A 540 -15.94 11.55 18.16
C ALA A 540 -14.40 11.58 18.12
N GLY A 541 -13.80 11.26 16.97
CA GLY A 541 -12.35 11.20 16.77
C GLY A 541 -11.76 9.82 17.00
N GLY A 542 -12.54 8.81 17.36
CA GLY A 542 -12.10 7.44 17.67
C GLY A 542 -12.63 6.92 19.00
N GLY A 543 -12.26 5.70 19.35
CA GLY A 543 -12.68 5.05 20.60
C GLY A 543 -13.15 3.61 20.41
N THR A 544 -13.86 3.10 21.42
CA THR A 544 -14.33 1.71 21.44
C THR A 544 -15.85 1.62 21.47
N VAL A 545 -16.41 0.91 20.49
CA VAL A 545 -17.81 0.47 20.44
C VAL A 545 -17.90 -0.92 21.07
N TRP A 546 -18.65 -1.03 22.16
CA TRP A 546 -18.86 -2.28 22.88
C TRP A 546 -20.13 -3.02 22.43
N LEU A 547 -19.98 -4.33 22.26
CA LEU A 547 -21.04 -5.27 21.95
C LEU A 547 -21.14 -6.32 23.08
N PRO A 548 -22.17 -6.25 23.95
CA PRO A 548 -22.34 -7.20 25.06
C PRO A 548 -22.54 -8.66 24.59
N ASP A 549 -22.39 -9.63 25.50
CA ASP A 549 -22.68 -11.04 25.20
C ASP A 549 -24.11 -11.22 24.67
N GLY A 550 -24.25 -12.03 23.62
CA GLY A 550 -25.49 -12.14 22.85
C GLY A 550 -25.21 -12.57 21.42
N THR A 551 -26.28 -12.88 20.68
CA THR A 551 -26.22 -13.17 19.25
C THR A 551 -26.76 -11.96 18.48
N TYR A 552 -26.05 -11.47 17.49
CA TYR A 552 -26.45 -10.32 16.68
C TYR A 552 -26.53 -10.74 15.22
N ARG A 553 -27.71 -10.60 14.61
CA ARG A 553 -27.90 -10.88 13.19
C ARG A 553 -27.38 -9.69 12.38
N VAL A 554 -26.53 -9.96 11.41
CA VAL A 554 -25.91 -8.96 10.51
C VAL A 554 -26.15 -9.42 9.08
N THR A 555 -26.72 -8.55 8.24
CA THR A 555 -27.13 -8.90 6.86
C THR A 555 -26.37 -8.16 5.76
N ASP A 556 -25.46 -7.27 6.12
CA ASP A 556 -24.58 -6.55 5.20
C ASP A 556 -23.28 -6.15 5.92
N THR A 557 -22.31 -5.65 5.18
CA THR A 557 -20.99 -5.21 5.65
C THR A 557 -21.09 -4.22 6.81
N VAL A 558 -20.31 -4.46 7.86
CA VAL A 558 -20.07 -3.50 8.94
C VAL A 558 -18.68 -2.89 8.76
N GLU A 559 -18.65 -1.60 8.43
CA GLU A 559 -17.44 -0.81 8.25
C GLU A 559 -16.96 -0.24 9.59
N VAL A 560 -15.71 -0.51 9.97
CA VAL A 560 -15.04 -0.04 11.19
C VAL A 560 -14.02 1.03 10.79
N PRO A 561 -14.38 2.33 10.87
CA PRO A 561 -13.54 3.43 10.36
C PRO A 561 -12.24 3.58 11.14
N ALA A 562 -11.29 4.34 10.57
CA ALA A 562 -10.03 4.62 11.23
C ALA A 562 -10.19 5.12 12.67
N PHE A 563 -9.30 4.67 13.57
CA PHE A 563 -9.27 4.98 15.00
C PHE A 563 -10.43 4.42 15.85
N CYS A 564 -11.32 3.60 15.27
CA CYS A 564 -12.41 2.96 15.99
C CYS A 564 -12.16 1.47 16.22
N SER A 565 -12.56 0.97 17.38
CA SER A 565 -12.55 -0.46 17.70
C SER A 565 -13.96 -0.99 17.94
N LEU A 566 -14.35 -2.08 17.27
CA LEU A 566 -15.52 -2.87 17.63
C LEU A 566 -15.08 -4.01 18.55
N ARG A 567 -15.57 -4.02 19.79
CA ARG A 567 -15.14 -4.97 20.81
C ARG A 567 -16.31 -5.72 21.43
N GLY A 568 -16.23 -7.05 21.49
CA GLY A 568 -17.22 -7.90 22.16
C GLY A 568 -16.70 -8.65 23.38
N ASP A 569 -17.64 -9.30 24.08
CA ASP A 569 -17.41 -10.19 25.22
C ASP A 569 -17.26 -11.65 24.74
N ARG A 570 -16.16 -11.98 24.06
CA ARG A 570 -15.91 -13.34 23.54
C ARG A 570 -15.41 -14.28 24.64
N ARG A 571 -15.94 -15.51 24.64
CA ARG A 571 -15.30 -16.65 25.30
C ARG A 571 -14.25 -17.25 24.38
N ASP A 572 -13.02 -17.41 24.86
CA ASP A 572 -12.02 -18.19 24.15
C ASP A 572 -12.53 -19.64 23.92
N PRO A 573 -12.54 -20.17 22.69
CA PRO A 573 -13.06 -21.51 22.42
C PRO A 573 -12.24 -22.62 23.10
N ASP A 574 -10.96 -22.38 23.42
CA ASP A 574 -10.09 -23.37 24.07
C ASP A 574 -10.22 -23.36 25.61
N HIS A 575 -11.01 -22.44 26.17
CA HIS A 575 -11.17 -22.27 27.60
C HIS A 575 -12.65 -22.18 28.02
N GLY A 576 -13.07 -23.09 28.91
CA GLY A 576 -14.44 -23.14 29.43
C GLY A 576 -15.47 -23.73 28.45
N GLY A 577 -16.76 -23.60 28.77
CA GLY A 577 -17.86 -24.16 27.98
C GLY A 577 -19.11 -23.26 27.99
N GLY A 578 -20.16 -23.65 27.26
CA GLY A 578 -21.42 -22.90 27.15
C GLY A 578 -21.46 -21.92 25.97
N SER A 579 -22.03 -20.72 26.19
CA SER A 579 -22.07 -19.67 25.15
C SER A 579 -20.66 -19.24 24.73
N TYR A 580 -20.50 -18.87 23.46
CA TYR A 580 -19.28 -18.27 22.92
C TYR A 580 -19.18 -16.76 23.22
N GLY A 581 -20.17 -16.20 23.91
CA GLY A 581 -20.19 -14.80 24.31
C GLY A 581 -20.84 -13.92 23.26
N THR A 582 -20.09 -12.97 22.69
CA THR A 582 -20.60 -12.11 21.62
C THR A 582 -20.50 -12.82 20.27
N VAL A 583 -21.65 -13.23 19.73
CA VAL A 583 -21.76 -13.99 18.49
C VAL A 583 -22.40 -13.13 17.40
N ILE A 584 -21.76 -13.08 16.24
CA ILE A 584 -22.29 -12.47 15.02
C ILE A 584 -22.85 -13.58 14.15
N SER A 585 -24.17 -13.60 13.98
CA SER A 585 -24.86 -14.44 13.00
C SER A 585 -24.84 -13.73 11.65
N ALA A 586 -23.89 -14.10 10.80
CA ALA A 586 -23.65 -13.52 9.48
C ALA A 586 -24.65 -14.06 8.46
N ASP A 587 -25.80 -13.40 8.35
CA ASP A 587 -26.88 -13.73 7.42
C ASP A 587 -26.73 -12.92 6.12
N LEU A 588 -25.59 -13.14 5.47
CA LEU A 588 -25.16 -12.44 4.26
C LEU A 588 -25.63 -13.19 3.00
N PRO A 589 -25.81 -12.51 1.85
CA PRO A 589 -25.95 -13.21 0.59
C PRO A 589 -24.66 -13.95 0.22
N SER A 590 -24.78 -15.17 -0.29
CA SER A 590 -23.66 -16.00 -0.73
C SER A 590 -23.03 -15.53 -2.04
N GLY A 591 -21.74 -15.77 -2.20
CA GLY A 591 -20.95 -15.53 -3.40
C GLY A 591 -19.54 -15.07 -3.06
N ASP A 592 -18.56 -15.37 -3.92
CA ASP A 592 -17.17 -14.91 -3.74
C ASP A 592 -17.07 -13.38 -3.72
N ASN A 593 -17.92 -12.72 -4.52
CA ASN A 593 -18.05 -11.26 -4.58
C ASN A 593 -19.18 -10.71 -3.68
N GLY A 594 -19.68 -11.52 -2.74
CA GLY A 594 -20.65 -11.08 -1.74
C GLY A 594 -20.06 -10.04 -0.77
N PRO A 595 -20.86 -9.46 0.13
CA PRO A 595 -20.36 -8.54 1.14
C PRO A 595 -19.37 -9.23 2.07
N VAL A 596 -18.33 -8.51 2.45
CA VAL A 596 -17.47 -8.89 3.58
C VAL A 596 -18.23 -8.62 4.87
N LEU A 597 -18.02 -9.42 5.92
CA LEU A 597 -18.77 -9.20 7.16
C LEU A 597 -18.26 -7.95 7.90
N PHE A 598 -16.95 -7.84 8.09
CA PHE A 598 -16.31 -6.68 8.71
C PHE A 598 -15.22 -6.11 7.82
N ARG A 599 -15.27 -4.80 7.57
CA ARG A 599 -14.25 -4.04 6.85
C ARG A 599 -13.53 -3.10 7.80
N ILE A 600 -12.20 -3.14 7.85
CA ILE A 600 -11.39 -2.57 8.94
C ILE A 600 -10.37 -1.58 8.37
N GLY A 601 -10.40 -0.36 8.92
CA GLY A 601 -9.57 0.76 8.46
C GLY A 601 -8.27 0.92 9.25
N GLY A 602 -7.64 2.07 9.08
CA GLY A 602 -6.34 2.37 9.68
C GLY A 602 -6.43 2.64 11.18
N SER A 603 -5.53 2.08 11.99
CA SER A 603 -5.53 2.19 13.45
C SER A 603 -6.89 1.80 14.07
N ALA A 604 -7.63 0.94 13.38
CA ALA A 604 -8.95 0.44 13.74
C ALA A 604 -8.87 -1.05 14.00
N GLY A 605 -9.89 -1.62 14.65
CA GLY A 605 -9.90 -3.06 14.80
C GLY A 605 -11.20 -3.69 15.23
N VAL A 606 -11.27 -4.99 14.95
CA VAL A 606 -12.35 -5.86 15.39
C VAL A 606 -11.78 -6.86 16.37
N MET A 607 -12.41 -6.96 17.55
CA MET A 607 -11.95 -7.84 18.59
C MET A 607 -13.03 -8.42 19.48
N GLY A 608 -12.75 -9.57 20.09
CA GLY A 608 -13.64 -10.18 21.05
C GLY A 608 -14.97 -10.63 20.44
N LEU A 609 -14.96 -11.14 19.20
CA LEU A 609 -16.16 -11.64 18.51
C LEU A 609 -16.05 -13.12 18.16
N THR A 610 -17.18 -13.82 18.18
CA THR A 610 -17.35 -15.11 17.51
C THR A 610 -18.25 -14.92 16.29
N THR A 611 -17.94 -15.51 15.14
CA THR A 611 -18.76 -15.43 13.93
C THR A 611 -19.32 -16.79 13.54
N TYR A 612 -20.54 -16.77 13.00
CA TYR A 612 -21.27 -17.96 12.55
C TYR A 612 -22.13 -17.63 11.33
N TYR A 613 -22.01 -18.41 10.27
CA TYR A 613 -22.83 -18.34 9.06
C TYR A 613 -23.95 -19.38 9.14
N PRO A 614 -25.22 -18.99 9.38
CA PRO A 614 -26.33 -19.92 9.62
C PRO A 614 -26.72 -20.74 8.38
N HIS A 615 -26.38 -20.27 7.19
CA HIS A 615 -26.68 -20.92 5.92
C HIS A 615 -25.50 -21.70 5.33
N GLN A 616 -24.40 -21.82 6.08
CA GLN A 616 -23.24 -22.60 5.63
C GLN A 616 -23.49 -24.11 5.79
N SER A 617 -22.88 -24.89 4.90
CA SER A 617 -23.03 -26.35 4.82
C SER A 617 -21.67 -27.01 4.78
N ALA A 618 -21.46 -28.09 5.54
CA ALA A 618 -20.20 -28.84 5.52
C ALA A 618 -20.12 -29.84 4.35
N THR A 619 -21.27 -30.32 3.86
CA THR A 619 -21.34 -31.32 2.77
C THR A 619 -21.37 -30.67 1.38
N SER A 620 -21.78 -29.40 1.33
CA SER A 620 -21.80 -28.60 0.12
C SER A 620 -21.56 -27.14 0.53
N PRO A 621 -20.33 -26.77 0.92
CA PRO A 621 -20.02 -25.40 1.29
C PRO A 621 -20.45 -24.38 0.25
N VAL A 622 -21.04 -23.30 0.75
CA VAL A 622 -21.50 -22.18 -0.04
C VAL A 622 -20.43 -21.07 0.04
N PRO A 623 -20.03 -20.48 -1.09
CA PRO A 623 -19.07 -19.38 -1.08
C PRO A 623 -19.58 -18.17 -0.31
N TYR A 624 -18.71 -17.60 0.51
CA TYR A 624 -18.85 -16.27 1.09
C TYR A 624 -17.52 -15.53 0.96
N SER A 625 -17.57 -14.22 0.82
CA SER A 625 -16.39 -13.38 0.93
C SER A 625 -15.78 -13.43 2.36
N TYR A 626 -14.72 -12.68 2.60
CA TYR A 626 -14.00 -12.71 3.88
C TYR A 626 -14.89 -12.28 5.06
N THR A 627 -14.67 -12.96 6.18
CA THR A 627 -15.32 -12.59 7.46
C THR A 627 -14.72 -11.29 8.00
N PHE A 628 -13.40 -11.12 7.89
CA PHE A 628 -12.72 -9.88 8.24
C PHE A 628 -11.85 -9.44 7.08
N GLU A 629 -11.92 -8.15 6.73
CA GLU A 629 -11.13 -7.56 5.66
C GLU A 629 -10.35 -6.35 6.20
N ILE A 630 -9.02 -6.39 6.11
CA ILE A 630 -8.15 -5.22 6.25
C ILE A 630 -7.87 -4.72 4.83
N THR A 631 -8.33 -3.53 4.51
CA THR A 631 -8.46 -3.10 3.11
C THR A 631 -7.20 -2.48 2.52
N GLY A 632 -6.24 -2.09 3.37
CA GLY A 632 -5.22 -1.14 2.97
C GLY A 632 -5.86 0.14 2.43
N SER A 633 -5.23 0.77 1.43
CA SER A 633 -5.74 2.00 0.82
C SER A 633 -6.91 1.81 -0.15
N ALA A 634 -7.45 0.59 -0.28
CA ALA A 634 -8.54 0.28 -1.23
C ALA A 634 -9.87 0.93 -0.82
N TRP A 635 -10.03 1.14 0.49
CA TRP A 635 -11.26 1.61 1.11
C TRP A 635 -11.08 3.02 1.67
N ALA A 636 -12.03 3.89 1.30
CA ALA A 636 -12.05 5.30 1.71
C ALA A 636 -10.74 6.02 1.30
N SER A 637 -10.59 7.30 1.65
CA SER A 637 -9.40 8.09 1.30
C SER A 637 -8.10 7.44 1.79
N ASP A 638 -6.93 8.04 1.52
CA ASP A 638 -5.63 7.57 2.03
C ASP A 638 -5.49 7.61 3.58
N GLU A 639 -6.60 7.80 4.31
CA GLU A 639 -6.72 7.85 5.77
C GLU A 639 -6.96 6.48 6.45
N ASN A 640 -6.89 5.34 5.74
CA ASN A 640 -7.38 4.04 6.27
C ASN A 640 -6.48 2.82 6.03
N TYR A 641 -5.16 2.97 5.91
CA TYR A 641 -4.33 1.87 5.42
C TYR A 641 -3.26 1.36 6.39
N MET A 642 -3.02 2.01 7.52
CA MET A 642 -1.97 1.60 8.47
C MET A 642 -2.54 0.98 9.74
N MET A 643 -1.91 -0.05 10.31
CA MET A 643 -2.25 -0.64 11.63
C MET A 643 -3.68 -1.17 11.82
N GLY A 644 -4.32 -1.65 10.75
CA GLY A 644 -5.57 -2.39 10.85
C GLY A 644 -5.41 -3.67 11.69
N THR A 645 -6.38 -3.96 12.57
CA THR A 645 -6.26 -5.05 13.56
C THR A 645 -7.45 -6.02 13.55
N VAL A 646 -7.17 -7.32 13.46
CA VAL A 646 -8.11 -8.40 13.81
C VAL A 646 -7.54 -9.14 15.01
N SER A 647 -8.24 -9.15 16.14
CA SER A 647 -7.70 -9.85 17.31
C SER A 647 -8.72 -10.46 18.26
N ASP A 648 -8.35 -11.55 18.93
CA ASP A 648 -9.23 -12.25 19.87
C ASP A 648 -10.58 -12.57 19.21
N VAL A 649 -10.57 -13.26 18.05
CA VAL A 649 -11.78 -13.66 17.33
C VAL A 649 -11.90 -15.17 17.15
N THR A 650 -13.13 -15.65 16.99
CA THR A 650 -13.41 -17.06 16.73
C THR A 650 -14.34 -17.23 15.53
N MET A 651 -13.89 -17.94 14.50
CA MET A 651 -14.66 -18.21 13.28
C MET A 651 -15.20 -19.64 13.31
N LEU A 652 -16.50 -19.83 13.48
CA LEU A 652 -17.04 -21.19 13.60
C LEU A 652 -17.12 -21.91 12.26
N ASN A 653 -17.44 -21.24 11.16
CA ASN A 653 -17.68 -21.90 9.87
C ASN A 653 -17.55 -20.94 8.68
N SER A 654 -16.52 -20.10 8.69
CA SER A 654 -16.28 -19.14 7.62
C SER A 654 -15.89 -19.86 6.33
N TYR A 655 -16.31 -19.34 5.17
CA TYR A 655 -15.80 -19.86 3.89
C TYR A 655 -14.38 -19.35 3.66
N ARG A 656 -14.24 -18.02 3.64
CA ARG A 656 -12.96 -17.30 3.74
C ARG A 656 -12.88 -16.57 5.09
N GLY A 657 -11.77 -16.71 5.79
CA GLY A 657 -11.57 -16.15 7.13
C GLY A 657 -11.19 -14.67 7.08
N ILE A 658 -9.91 -14.37 6.86
CA ILE A 658 -9.36 -13.00 6.85
C ILE A 658 -8.77 -12.67 5.47
N GLY A 659 -9.17 -11.53 4.90
CA GLY A 659 -8.58 -10.95 3.70
C GLY A 659 -7.77 -9.71 4.06
N ILE A 660 -6.55 -9.57 3.56
CA ILE A 660 -5.74 -8.35 3.70
C ILE A 660 -5.29 -7.89 2.33
N SER A 661 -5.66 -6.67 1.95
CA SER A 661 -5.38 -6.13 0.60
C SER A 661 -5.96 -7.02 -0.52
N THR A 662 -7.14 -7.58 -0.29
CA THR A 662 -7.86 -8.43 -1.26
C THR A 662 -9.03 -7.69 -1.92
N MET A 663 -9.43 -6.54 -1.35
CA MET A 663 -10.55 -5.72 -1.79
C MET A 663 -10.26 -4.95 -3.07
N ARG A 664 -11.21 -4.88 -4.01
CA ARG A 664 -11.12 -3.93 -5.14
C ARG A 664 -10.96 -2.49 -4.62
N ASP A 665 -10.00 -1.75 -5.15
CA ASP A 665 -9.86 -0.32 -4.84
C ASP A 665 -11.07 0.46 -5.37
N GLU A 666 -11.71 1.22 -4.48
CA GLU A 666 -12.93 1.98 -4.78
C GLU A 666 -12.70 3.18 -5.69
N ARG A 667 -11.44 3.54 -5.92
CA ARG A 667 -11.00 4.58 -6.85
C ARG A 667 -10.55 3.98 -8.19
N GLY A 668 -10.62 2.65 -8.35
CA GLY A 668 -10.27 1.93 -9.57
C GLY A 668 -8.77 1.79 -9.82
N ARG A 669 -7.94 2.05 -8.80
CA ARG A 669 -6.47 1.91 -8.91
C ARG A 669 -6.08 0.43 -8.97
N PRO A 670 -5.01 0.08 -9.69
CA PRO A 670 -4.54 -1.30 -9.76
C PRO A 670 -4.12 -1.82 -8.37
N PRO A 671 -4.27 -3.12 -8.07
CA PRO A 671 -3.96 -3.71 -6.76
C PRO A 671 -2.61 -3.26 -6.17
N ALA A 672 -1.55 -3.23 -7.00
CA ALA A 672 -0.19 -2.86 -6.61
C ALA A 672 -0.07 -1.50 -5.89
N VAL A 673 -0.98 -0.56 -6.14
CA VAL A 673 -1.01 0.76 -5.48
C VAL A 673 -2.32 0.99 -4.73
N GLY A 674 -3.41 0.42 -5.25
CA GLY A 674 -4.76 0.59 -4.74
C GLY A 674 -5.05 -0.19 -3.47
N GLN A 675 -4.31 -1.25 -3.17
CA GLN A 675 -4.61 -2.15 -2.04
C GLN A 675 -3.56 -2.12 -0.95
N THR A 676 -2.51 -1.30 -1.06
CA THR A 676 -1.39 -1.33 -0.11
C THR A 676 -1.84 -1.04 1.31
N HIS A 677 -1.41 -1.89 2.25
CA HIS A 677 -1.56 -1.69 3.70
C HIS A 677 -0.20 -1.58 4.38
N GLU A 678 -0.19 -1.12 5.64
CA GLU A 678 1.02 -1.04 6.45
C GLU A 678 0.76 -1.61 7.84
N SER A 679 1.63 -2.51 8.32
CA SER A 679 1.66 -2.97 9.71
C SER A 679 0.35 -3.59 10.23
N ALA A 680 -0.28 -4.47 9.45
CA ALA A 680 -1.45 -5.21 9.92
C ALA A 680 -1.13 -6.02 11.19
N THR A 681 -2.11 -6.13 12.09
CA THR A 681 -2.02 -6.98 13.29
C THR A 681 -3.10 -8.04 13.26
N VAL A 682 -2.68 -9.31 13.27
CA VAL A 682 -3.58 -10.46 13.39
C VAL A 682 -3.17 -11.30 14.59
N ARG A 683 -4.00 -11.29 15.65
CA ARG A 683 -3.60 -11.88 16.94
C ARG A 683 -4.70 -12.72 17.58
N ASN A 684 -4.37 -13.90 18.09
CA ASN A 684 -5.31 -14.78 18.82
C ASN A 684 -6.59 -15.06 18.00
N VAL A 685 -6.39 -15.56 16.79
CA VAL A 685 -7.44 -15.91 15.84
C VAL A 685 -7.61 -17.41 15.83
N LYS A 686 -8.83 -17.90 16.02
CA LYS A 686 -9.14 -19.33 16.07
C LYS A 686 -10.33 -19.64 15.18
N GLY A 687 -10.33 -20.73 14.42
CA GLY A 687 -11.56 -21.10 13.73
C GLY A 687 -11.49 -22.22 12.72
N THR A 688 -12.63 -22.50 12.11
CA THR A 688 -12.79 -23.38 10.96
C THR A 688 -13.06 -22.51 9.74
N ALA A 689 -12.15 -22.55 8.77
CA ALA A 689 -12.30 -21.90 7.46
C ALA A 689 -12.38 -22.96 6.35
N LEU A 690 -13.41 -22.91 5.52
CA LEU A 690 -13.73 -24.00 4.59
C LEU A 690 -12.97 -23.91 3.26
N PHE A 691 -12.45 -22.74 2.89
CA PHE A 691 -11.68 -22.53 1.67
C PHE A 691 -10.35 -21.86 1.96
N GLU A 692 -10.34 -20.65 2.53
CA GLU A 692 -9.10 -19.95 2.90
C GLU A 692 -9.19 -19.47 4.34
N GLY A 693 -8.21 -19.83 5.17
CA GLY A 693 -8.09 -19.29 6.51
C GLY A 693 -7.73 -17.81 6.49
N VAL A 694 -6.63 -17.49 5.83
CA VAL A 694 -6.17 -16.13 5.56
C VAL A 694 -5.69 -16.02 4.12
N GLU A 695 -6.00 -14.90 3.47
CA GLU A 695 -5.35 -14.46 2.23
C GLU A 695 -4.85 -13.02 2.40
N ALA A 696 -3.56 -12.78 2.17
CA ALA A 696 -2.93 -11.49 2.43
C ALA A 696 -1.94 -11.08 1.33
N TYR A 697 -2.06 -9.81 0.91
CA TYR A 697 -1.23 -9.15 -0.10
C TYR A 697 -0.75 -7.75 0.33
N ASN A 698 0.18 -7.21 -0.44
CA ASN A 698 0.58 -5.81 -0.57
C ASN A 698 0.83 -5.05 0.75
N GLY A 699 1.70 -5.57 1.61
CA GLY A 699 2.18 -4.89 2.82
C GLY A 699 3.40 -4.01 2.52
N ALA A 700 3.38 -2.73 2.92
CA ALA A 700 4.47 -1.74 2.73
C ALA A 700 5.17 -1.27 4.02
N ASP A 701 4.94 -1.97 5.13
CA ASP A 701 5.62 -1.88 6.41
C ASP A 701 5.27 -3.16 7.18
N VAL A 702 6.05 -3.50 8.20
CA VAL A 702 6.04 -4.84 8.81
C VAL A 702 4.77 -5.13 9.61
N GLY A 703 4.01 -6.14 9.16
CA GLY A 703 2.88 -6.73 9.87
C GLY A 703 3.30 -7.76 10.92
N THR A 704 2.39 -8.05 11.86
CA THR A 704 2.64 -8.96 12.98
C THR A 704 1.48 -9.94 13.17
N TRP A 705 1.84 -11.22 13.27
CA TRP A 705 0.90 -12.33 13.31
C TRP A 705 1.23 -13.22 14.50
N GLU A 706 0.28 -13.42 15.40
CA GLU A 706 0.54 -14.14 16.64
C GLU A 706 -0.64 -15.03 17.05
N ASN A 707 -0.37 -16.32 17.26
CA ASN A 707 -1.36 -17.30 17.73
C ASN A 707 -2.60 -17.35 16.80
N VAL A 708 -2.38 -17.79 15.56
CA VAL A 708 -3.42 -17.91 14.52
C VAL A 708 -3.62 -19.38 14.18
N THR A 709 -4.78 -19.94 14.51
CA THR A 709 -5.06 -21.38 14.39
C THR A 709 -6.32 -21.66 13.57
N PHE A 710 -6.16 -22.46 12.52
CA PHE A 710 -7.27 -23.04 11.75
C PHE A 710 -7.39 -24.54 12.00
N ASP A 711 -8.50 -24.97 12.62
CA ASP A 711 -8.81 -26.37 12.89
C ASP A 711 -10.32 -26.63 12.78
N ASN A 712 -10.69 -27.70 12.08
CA ASN A 712 -12.10 -28.06 11.86
C ASN A 712 -12.86 -28.47 13.14
N SER A 713 -12.17 -28.67 14.27
CA SER A 713 -12.80 -28.98 15.58
C SER A 713 -13.59 -27.81 16.11
N TYR A 714 -13.25 -26.57 15.75
CA TYR A 714 -13.96 -25.40 16.23
C TYR A 714 -15.42 -25.41 15.78
N TRP A 715 -15.72 -25.81 14.54
CA TRP A 715 -17.10 -26.07 14.12
C TRP A 715 -17.63 -27.40 14.64
N ALA A 716 -16.89 -28.49 14.43
CA ALA A 716 -17.39 -29.84 14.66
C ALA A 716 -17.71 -30.13 16.15
N SER A 717 -17.10 -29.37 17.06
CA SER A 717 -17.31 -29.46 18.51
C SER A 717 -18.16 -28.31 19.06
N ALA A 718 -18.68 -27.43 18.20
CA ALA A 718 -19.51 -26.31 18.62
C ALA A 718 -20.83 -26.81 19.26
N PRO A 719 -21.46 -26.04 20.17
CA PRO A 719 -22.78 -26.36 20.68
C PRO A 719 -23.82 -26.57 19.56
N HIS A 720 -24.80 -27.44 19.81
CA HIS A 720 -25.82 -27.87 18.83
C HIS A 720 -26.51 -26.72 18.07
N GLN A 721 -26.70 -25.55 18.71
CA GLN A 721 -27.33 -24.38 18.09
C GLN A 721 -26.57 -23.81 16.87
N TYR A 722 -25.30 -24.20 16.67
CA TYR A 722 -24.48 -23.81 15.52
C TYR A 722 -24.40 -24.90 14.44
N ASN A 723 -25.27 -25.92 14.52
CA ASN A 723 -25.36 -27.04 13.57
C ASN A 723 -23.98 -27.68 13.28
N PRO A 724 -23.26 -28.16 14.31
CA PRO A 724 -21.93 -28.75 14.13
C PRO A 724 -22.00 -29.99 13.22
N PRO A 725 -21.18 -30.08 12.16
CA PRO A 725 -21.10 -31.26 11.31
C PRO A 725 -20.26 -32.37 11.96
N ARG A 726 -20.24 -33.56 11.35
CA ARG A 726 -19.22 -34.56 11.69
C ARG A 726 -17.84 -34.02 11.29
N ARG A 727 -16.85 -34.14 12.18
CA ARG A 727 -15.46 -33.71 11.93
C ARG A 727 -14.92 -34.25 10.61
N SER A 728 -15.10 -35.55 10.35
CA SER A 728 -14.65 -36.21 9.12
C SER A 728 -15.24 -35.62 7.83
N THR A 729 -16.43 -35.01 7.89
CA THR A 729 -17.06 -34.38 6.72
C THR A 729 -16.36 -33.07 6.36
N VAL A 730 -16.05 -32.25 7.36
CA VAL A 730 -15.33 -30.99 7.14
C VAL A 730 -13.89 -31.27 6.72
N ASP A 731 -13.23 -32.23 7.37
CA ASP A 731 -11.86 -32.65 7.01
C ASP A 731 -11.79 -33.11 5.56
N ALA A 732 -12.74 -33.92 5.09
CA ALA A 732 -12.77 -34.37 3.70
C ALA A 732 -12.85 -33.19 2.72
N TRP A 733 -13.62 -32.15 3.04
CA TRP A 733 -13.73 -30.96 2.23
C TRP A 733 -12.44 -30.11 2.25
N THR A 734 -11.95 -29.74 3.43
CA THR A 734 -10.77 -28.88 3.56
C THR A 734 -9.50 -29.57 3.06
N ARG A 735 -9.40 -30.90 3.14
CA ARG A 735 -8.34 -31.68 2.49
C ARG A 735 -8.41 -31.71 0.97
N ALA A 736 -9.58 -31.46 0.38
CA ALA A 736 -9.75 -31.40 -1.06
C ALA A 736 -9.64 -29.98 -1.62
N HIS A 737 -9.97 -28.96 -0.83
CA HIS A 737 -10.19 -27.60 -1.35
C HIS A 737 -9.56 -26.47 -0.51
N GLY A 738 -9.18 -26.75 0.74
CA GLY A 738 -8.83 -25.71 1.69
C GLY A 738 -7.33 -25.37 1.72
N THR A 739 -7.03 -24.09 1.87
CA THR A 739 -5.70 -23.55 2.20
C THR A 739 -5.75 -22.82 3.55
N GLY A 740 -4.81 -23.11 4.45
CA GLY A 740 -4.72 -22.42 5.73
C GLY A 740 -4.32 -20.95 5.57
N PHE A 741 -3.17 -20.71 4.92
CA PHE A 741 -2.60 -19.38 4.73
C PHE A 741 -2.18 -19.18 3.27
N VAL A 742 -2.70 -18.17 2.60
CA VAL A 742 -2.26 -17.69 1.28
C VAL A 742 -1.57 -16.35 1.46
N LEU A 743 -0.27 -16.28 1.18
CA LEU A 743 0.56 -15.10 1.48
C LEU A 743 1.35 -14.69 0.24
N GLY A 744 1.17 -13.45 -0.21
CA GLY A 744 1.99 -12.82 -1.24
C GLY A 744 2.33 -11.39 -0.85
N ASP A 745 3.42 -10.82 -1.36
CA ASP A 745 3.65 -9.36 -1.25
C ASP A 745 3.62 -8.79 0.19
N LEU A 746 4.08 -9.57 1.17
CA LEU A 746 4.24 -9.12 2.55
C LEU A 746 5.71 -8.79 2.78
N GLU A 747 5.99 -7.52 3.12
CA GLU A 747 7.33 -7.01 3.35
C GLU A 747 7.71 -7.17 4.81
N TRP A 748 8.47 -8.24 5.08
CA TRP A 748 9.12 -8.56 6.35
C TRP A 748 8.19 -8.95 7.49
N ASP A 749 6.94 -9.28 7.18
CA ASP A 749 5.94 -9.72 8.15
C ASP A 749 6.47 -10.85 9.05
N GLN A 750 6.12 -10.73 10.32
CA GLN A 750 6.64 -11.55 11.40
C GLN A 750 5.53 -12.47 11.92
N PHE A 751 5.76 -13.78 11.83
CA PHE A 751 4.77 -14.80 12.16
C PHE A 751 5.20 -15.63 13.37
N ASN A 752 4.37 -15.64 14.40
CA ASN A 752 4.57 -16.36 15.65
C ASN A 752 3.38 -17.30 15.91
N ASP A 753 3.69 -18.59 16.12
CA ASP A 753 2.71 -19.60 16.51
C ASP A 753 1.49 -19.69 15.57
N ILE A 754 1.76 -19.82 14.26
CA ILE A 754 0.71 -20.08 13.26
C ILE A 754 0.45 -21.58 13.09
N ALA A 755 -0.82 -21.96 12.96
CA ALA A 755 -1.23 -23.35 12.90
C ALA A 755 -2.39 -23.60 11.93
N ALA A 756 -2.33 -24.72 11.22
CA ALA A 756 -3.44 -25.23 10.43
C ALA A 756 -3.46 -26.76 10.45
N ALA A 757 -4.65 -27.35 10.54
CA ALA A 757 -4.82 -28.80 10.54
C ALA A 757 -5.93 -29.29 9.61
N ASP A 758 -5.66 -30.39 8.89
CA ASP A 758 -6.60 -31.05 7.97
C ASP A 758 -6.95 -30.22 6.72
N TYR A 759 -5.99 -29.46 6.20
CA TYR A 759 -6.11 -28.68 4.95
C TYR A 759 -5.38 -29.34 3.78
N HIS A 760 -5.78 -29.02 2.55
CA HIS A 760 -5.06 -29.44 1.34
C HIS A 760 -3.65 -28.83 1.35
N VAL A 761 -3.59 -27.50 1.49
CA VAL A 761 -2.33 -26.76 1.67
C VAL A 761 -2.31 -26.06 3.02
N GLY A 762 -1.22 -26.23 3.78
CA GLY A 762 -1.03 -25.51 5.04
C GLY A 762 -0.72 -24.03 4.80
N ILE A 763 0.47 -23.77 4.26
CA ILE A 763 0.94 -22.43 3.88
C ILE A 763 1.23 -22.43 2.37
N HIS A 764 0.68 -21.46 1.66
CA HIS A 764 0.90 -21.21 0.24
C HIS A 764 1.49 -19.81 0.03
N ILE A 765 2.75 -19.76 -0.40
CA ILE A 765 3.41 -18.51 -0.77
C ILE A 765 3.23 -18.28 -2.27
N VAL A 766 2.53 -17.21 -2.62
CA VAL A 766 2.09 -16.89 -3.98
C VAL A 766 2.80 -15.64 -4.53
N PRO A 767 2.83 -15.45 -5.86
CA PRO A 767 3.29 -14.20 -6.46
C PRO A 767 2.59 -12.99 -5.86
N GLY A 768 3.38 -11.94 -5.58
CA GLY A 768 2.83 -10.71 -5.04
C GLY A 768 2.32 -9.72 -6.09
N GLN A 769 1.60 -8.69 -5.64
CA GLN A 769 0.96 -7.68 -6.49
C GLN A 769 1.92 -6.52 -6.82
N ARG A 770 2.75 -6.10 -5.85
CA ARG A 770 3.72 -5.00 -5.94
C ARG A 770 5.16 -5.51 -5.83
N VAL A 771 5.46 -6.27 -4.79
CA VAL A 771 6.73 -6.97 -4.59
C VAL A 771 6.47 -8.44 -4.28
N ASP A 772 7.54 -9.23 -4.15
CA ASP A 772 7.41 -10.62 -3.72
C ASP A 772 7.54 -10.77 -2.21
N PHE A 773 6.91 -11.84 -1.69
CA PHE A 773 6.93 -12.16 -0.27
C PHE A 773 8.36 -12.20 0.31
N ALA A 774 8.55 -11.58 1.46
CA ALA A 774 9.73 -11.73 2.31
C ALA A 774 9.24 -11.76 3.76
N GLY A 775 9.43 -12.87 4.47
CA GLY A 775 8.89 -13.00 5.83
C GLY A 775 9.56 -14.10 6.62
N ALA A 776 9.38 -14.07 7.92
CA ALA A 776 9.96 -15.06 8.84
C ALA A 776 8.90 -15.66 9.75
N PHE A 777 9.02 -16.97 9.95
CA PHE A 777 8.10 -17.74 10.75
C PHE A 777 8.82 -18.35 11.95
N GLN A 778 8.14 -18.36 13.09
CA GLN A 778 8.48 -19.27 14.16
C GLN A 778 7.27 -19.91 14.84
N GLY A 779 7.48 -21.12 15.38
CA GLY A 779 6.42 -21.85 16.08
C GLY A 779 5.35 -22.46 15.16
N VAL A 780 5.66 -22.71 13.89
CA VAL A 780 4.69 -23.19 12.90
C VAL A 780 4.18 -24.60 13.20
N GLN A 781 2.87 -24.80 13.19
CA GLN A 781 2.21 -26.10 13.40
C GLN A 781 1.27 -26.44 12.24
N ILE A 782 1.81 -26.99 11.15
CA ILE A 782 1.00 -27.55 10.07
C ILE A 782 0.87 -29.05 10.29
N ARG A 783 -0.36 -29.52 10.51
CA ARG A 783 -0.67 -30.91 10.87
C ARG A 783 -1.59 -31.54 9.85
N ARG A 784 -1.29 -32.76 9.41
CA ARG A 784 -2.12 -33.49 8.44
C ARG A 784 -2.52 -32.56 7.29
N ALA A 785 -1.54 -32.11 6.50
CA ALA A 785 -1.76 -31.44 5.21
C ALA A 785 -1.35 -32.36 4.04
N ASP A 786 -1.86 -32.18 2.82
CA ASP A 786 -1.26 -32.83 1.65
C ASP A 786 0.10 -32.19 1.38
N THR A 787 0.11 -30.86 1.32
CA THR A 787 1.30 -30.01 1.21
C THR A 787 1.35 -29.08 2.40
N ALA A 788 2.33 -29.25 3.28
CA ALA A 788 2.47 -28.40 4.46
C ALA A 788 2.95 -26.98 4.10
N LEU A 789 3.86 -26.88 3.13
CA LEU A 789 4.36 -25.61 2.58
C LEU A 789 4.48 -25.73 1.06
N LEU A 790 3.76 -24.87 0.33
CA LEU A 790 3.85 -24.68 -1.11
C LEU A 790 4.39 -23.28 -1.39
N VAL A 791 5.46 -23.17 -2.15
CA VAL A 791 6.00 -21.89 -2.60
C VAL A 791 5.97 -21.85 -4.13
N ASP A 792 5.24 -20.89 -4.68
CA ASP A 792 5.28 -20.57 -6.11
C ASP A 792 6.28 -19.46 -6.41
N ARG A 793 6.25 -18.36 -5.65
CA ARG A 793 7.19 -17.25 -5.79
C ARG A 793 7.36 -16.49 -4.47
N PHE A 794 8.60 -16.14 -4.16
CA PHE A 794 8.97 -15.16 -3.14
C PHE A 794 10.19 -14.40 -3.68
N ASP A 795 10.66 -13.38 -2.97
CA ASP A 795 11.87 -12.67 -3.41
C ASP A 795 13.09 -13.59 -3.29
N SER A 796 13.68 -13.94 -4.44
CA SER A 796 14.77 -14.93 -4.52
C SER A 796 16.06 -14.48 -3.84
N ARG A 797 16.21 -13.18 -3.53
CA ARG A 797 17.34 -12.65 -2.77
C ARG A 797 17.23 -13.02 -1.28
N TRP A 798 16.00 -13.09 -0.77
CA TRP A 798 15.68 -13.32 0.63
C TRP A 798 15.46 -14.80 0.94
N GLY A 799 14.65 -15.48 0.12
CA GLY A 799 14.15 -16.81 0.48
C GLY A 799 13.07 -16.75 1.57
N LEU A 800 12.89 -17.86 2.28
CA LEU A 800 11.95 -18.02 3.39
C LEU A 800 12.60 -18.77 4.55
N MET A 801 12.31 -18.39 5.80
CA MET A 801 12.83 -19.04 7.01
C MET A 801 11.72 -19.48 7.95
N ILE A 802 11.85 -20.70 8.48
CA ILE A 802 10.99 -21.24 9.54
C ILE A 802 11.85 -21.82 10.66
N GLY A 803 11.77 -21.19 11.84
CA GLY A 803 12.40 -21.68 13.07
C GLY A 803 11.37 -22.28 14.02
N ARG A 804 11.61 -23.46 14.61
CA ARG A 804 10.69 -24.17 15.51
C ARG A 804 9.37 -24.55 14.86
N GLY A 805 9.07 -25.84 14.82
CA GLY A 805 7.72 -26.25 14.42
C GLY A 805 7.57 -27.67 13.94
N THR A 806 6.44 -27.92 13.28
CA THR A 806 6.21 -29.13 12.51
C THR A 806 5.50 -28.81 11.20
N LEU A 807 6.01 -29.42 10.13
CA LEU A 807 5.42 -29.46 8.80
C LEU A 807 5.06 -30.92 8.49
N ASP A 808 3.81 -31.28 8.72
CA ASP A 808 3.27 -32.61 8.46
C ASP A 808 2.54 -32.66 7.11
N GLY A 809 3.29 -32.94 6.06
CA GLY A 809 2.88 -32.89 4.65
C GLY A 809 4.09 -32.62 3.75
N ALA A 810 3.90 -32.58 2.43
CA ALA A 810 4.99 -32.24 1.50
C ALA A 810 5.47 -30.79 1.68
N VAL A 811 6.75 -30.53 1.42
CA VAL A 811 7.32 -29.17 1.33
C VAL A 811 7.86 -28.98 -0.07
N THR A 812 7.23 -28.08 -0.83
CA THR A 812 7.56 -27.82 -2.23
C THR A 812 7.96 -26.38 -2.44
N ASN A 813 9.20 -26.16 -2.89
CA ASN A 813 9.69 -24.88 -3.34
C ASN A 813 9.84 -24.88 -4.87
N ASN A 814 8.96 -24.17 -5.58
CA ASN A 814 9.04 -23.96 -7.03
C ASN A 814 9.79 -22.67 -7.41
N SER A 815 10.19 -21.85 -6.43
CA SER A 815 10.93 -20.61 -6.63
C SER A 815 12.45 -20.84 -6.79
N ALA A 816 13.16 -19.86 -7.34
CA ALA A 816 14.60 -19.91 -7.55
C ALA A 816 15.43 -19.70 -6.25
N GLY A 817 14.86 -19.09 -5.21
CA GLY A 817 15.56 -18.93 -3.93
C GLY A 817 15.34 -20.13 -2.99
N PHE A 818 15.70 -19.97 -1.71
CA PHE A 818 15.74 -21.09 -0.75
C PHE A 818 14.63 -21.03 0.32
N VAL A 819 14.29 -22.19 0.88
CA VAL A 819 13.56 -22.33 2.14
C VAL A 819 14.51 -22.88 3.20
N LYS A 820 14.62 -22.24 4.37
CA LYS A 820 15.41 -22.72 5.53
C LYS A 820 14.50 -23.18 6.66
N LEU A 821 14.84 -24.33 7.22
CA LEU A 821 14.12 -24.98 8.30
C LEU A 821 15.10 -25.29 9.45
N THR A 822 14.86 -24.72 10.63
CA THR A 822 15.70 -24.97 11.83
C THR A 822 14.84 -25.36 13.02
N ASP A 823 15.17 -26.48 13.67
CA ASP A 823 14.34 -27.07 14.74
C ASP A 823 12.89 -27.33 14.29
N VAL A 824 12.71 -27.68 13.01
CA VAL A 824 11.42 -28.02 12.40
C VAL A 824 11.36 -29.51 12.08
N LYS A 825 10.35 -30.19 12.62
CA LYS A 825 10.05 -31.58 12.24
C LYS A 825 9.33 -31.60 10.90
N VAL A 826 9.88 -32.31 9.91
CA VAL A 826 9.22 -32.55 8.61
C VAL A 826 8.95 -34.04 8.45
N THR A 827 7.74 -34.41 8.00
CA THR A 827 7.34 -35.82 7.79
C THR A 827 7.14 -36.20 6.32
N GLY A 828 6.85 -35.22 5.45
CA GLY A 828 6.63 -35.44 4.02
C GLY A 828 7.87 -35.21 3.14
N PRO A 829 7.75 -35.42 1.81
CA PRO A 829 8.85 -35.23 0.88
C PRO A 829 9.23 -33.74 0.73
N LEU A 830 10.52 -33.49 0.49
CA LEU A 830 11.07 -32.17 0.16
C LEU A 830 11.32 -32.06 -1.35
N LYS A 831 10.91 -30.93 -1.97
CA LYS A 831 11.18 -30.62 -3.39
C LYS A 831 11.67 -29.18 -3.54
N GLY A 832 12.65 -28.96 -4.42
CA GLY A 832 13.29 -27.66 -4.64
C GLY A 832 14.42 -27.38 -3.66
N THR A 833 14.88 -26.13 -3.59
CA THR A 833 15.96 -25.73 -2.68
C THR A 833 15.41 -25.55 -1.27
N VAL A 834 15.53 -26.59 -0.45
CA VAL A 834 15.10 -26.63 0.96
C VAL A 834 16.27 -27.07 1.83
N TYR A 835 16.71 -26.19 2.74
CA TYR A 835 17.80 -26.44 3.67
C TYR A 835 17.26 -26.75 5.06
N GLN A 836 17.55 -27.95 5.57
CA GLN A 836 17.36 -28.29 6.97
C GLN A 836 18.67 -28.01 7.71
N LEU A 837 18.72 -26.90 8.43
CA LEU A 837 19.93 -26.48 9.13
C LEU A 837 20.09 -27.23 10.45
N SER A 838 21.34 -27.41 10.87
CA SER A 838 21.65 -28.05 12.14
C SER A 838 21.55 -27.04 13.29
N GLY A 839 20.92 -27.43 14.40
CA GLY A 839 20.82 -26.58 15.58
C GLY A 839 19.45 -26.65 16.26
N LYS A 840 19.43 -26.28 17.54
CA LYS A 840 18.20 -26.14 18.33
C LYS A 840 17.86 -24.66 18.44
N ALA A 841 16.62 -24.29 18.18
CA ALA A 841 16.19 -22.91 18.38
C ALA A 841 16.13 -22.58 19.89
N PRO A 842 16.33 -21.31 20.28
CA PRO A 842 16.11 -20.89 21.66
C PRO A 842 14.67 -21.17 22.12
N ALA A 843 14.49 -21.38 23.42
CA ALA A 843 13.16 -21.49 24.01
C ALA A 843 12.45 -20.14 23.92
N TYR A 844 11.16 -20.16 23.63
CA TYR A 844 10.30 -18.98 23.53
C TYR A 844 9.02 -19.27 24.28
N ASP A 845 8.59 -18.31 25.09
CA ASP A 845 7.38 -18.37 25.88
C ASP A 845 6.40 -17.29 25.42
N SER A 846 5.41 -17.68 24.62
CA SER A 846 4.31 -16.80 24.20
C SER A 846 3.19 -16.68 25.24
N SER A 847 3.30 -17.33 26.40
CA SER A 847 2.22 -17.37 27.40
C SER A 847 2.21 -16.19 28.37
N GLN A 848 3.12 -15.22 28.21
CA GLN A 848 3.21 -14.05 29.09
C GLN A 848 1.95 -13.17 28.97
N PRO A 849 1.16 -13.01 30.04
CA PRO A 849 -0.09 -12.26 29.99
C PRO A 849 0.18 -10.76 29.85
N SER A 850 -0.66 -10.07 29.08
CA SER A 850 -0.63 -8.60 29.01
C SER A 850 -0.87 -8.00 30.41
N PRO A 851 -0.02 -7.06 30.88
CA PRO A 851 -0.22 -6.43 32.18
C PRO A 851 -1.44 -5.51 32.18
N ARG A 852 -2.05 -5.36 33.35
CA ARG A 852 -3.29 -4.58 33.55
C ARG A 852 -3.37 -4.05 34.98
N PRO A 853 -4.14 -2.97 35.24
CA PRO A 853 -4.35 -2.50 36.60
C PRO A 853 -5.14 -3.54 37.40
N SER A 854 -4.77 -3.74 38.67
CA SER A 854 -5.44 -4.68 39.57
C SER A 854 -6.79 -4.17 40.07
N ARG A 855 -6.94 -2.84 40.15
CA ARG A 855 -8.17 -2.17 40.57
C ARG A 855 -9.01 -1.78 39.35
N ASN A 856 -10.21 -2.36 39.25
CA ASN A 856 -11.19 -2.04 38.21
C ASN A 856 -11.99 -0.77 38.56
N ALA A 857 -11.34 0.39 38.54
CA ALA A 857 -11.96 1.69 38.75
C ALA A 857 -11.63 2.62 37.58
N LEU A 858 -12.62 3.34 37.05
CA LEU A 858 -12.46 4.26 35.94
C LEU A 858 -12.55 5.71 36.41
N TYR A 859 -11.58 6.52 36.04
CA TYR A 859 -11.56 7.98 36.20
C TYR A 859 -11.49 8.60 34.82
N VAL A 860 -12.62 9.10 34.31
CA VAL A 860 -12.64 9.86 33.06
C VAL A 860 -12.09 11.24 33.33
N THR A 861 -11.05 11.63 32.60
CA THR A 861 -10.36 12.89 32.81
C THR A 861 -11.16 14.05 32.22
N ASP A 862 -11.36 15.08 33.02
CA ASP A 862 -11.89 16.37 32.58
C ASP A 862 -10.72 17.33 32.35
N ALA A 863 -10.23 17.39 31.11
CA ALA A 863 -9.14 18.26 30.69
C ALA A 863 -9.40 18.83 29.28
N PRO A 864 -8.93 20.05 28.97
CA PRO A 864 -9.08 20.64 27.63
C PRO A 864 -8.49 19.75 26.52
N HIS A 865 -9.29 19.46 25.50
CA HIS A 865 -8.87 18.74 24.30
C HIS A 865 -9.73 19.15 23.10
N GLY A 866 -9.20 18.93 21.88
CA GLY A 866 -9.89 19.19 20.62
C GLY A 866 -9.81 17.98 19.68
N ASN A 867 -10.80 17.84 18.80
CA ASN A 867 -10.81 16.79 17.77
C ASN A 867 -10.35 17.41 16.45
N GLY A 868 -9.16 17.04 15.98
CA GLY A 868 -8.56 17.63 14.77
C GLY A 868 -7.88 18.99 14.99
N TYR A 869 -7.80 19.47 16.24
CA TYR A 869 -7.11 20.73 16.59
C TYR A 869 -6.56 20.69 18.02
N VAL A 870 -5.53 21.50 18.29
CA VAL A 870 -4.94 21.65 19.63
C VAL A 870 -5.55 22.87 20.32
N PRO A 871 -6.25 22.71 21.46
CA PRO A 871 -6.73 23.87 22.21
C PRO A 871 -5.58 24.72 22.75
N ALA A 872 -5.82 26.03 22.90
CA ALA A 872 -4.87 26.93 23.56
C ALA A 872 -4.69 26.61 25.06
N ALA A 873 -5.73 26.07 25.72
CA ALA A 873 -5.70 25.71 27.13
C ALA A 873 -4.87 24.45 27.38
N ASP A 874 -4.05 24.47 28.43
CA ASP A 874 -3.18 23.37 28.83
C ASP A 874 -3.93 22.29 29.63
N ALA A 875 -3.73 21.02 29.25
CA ALA A 875 -4.35 19.85 29.87
C ALA A 875 -3.56 19.25 31.04
N THR A 876 -2.28 19.57 31.21
CA THR A 876 -1.36 18.91 32.16
C THR A 876 -1.95 18.84 33.58
N THR A 877 -2.48 19.95 34.10
CA THR A 877 -3.00 19.99 35.49
C THR A 877 -4.26 19.13 35.66
N GLY A 878 -5.14 19.11 34.65
CA GLY A 878 -6.37 18.30 34.68
C GLY A 878 -6.06 16.80 34.65
N ILE A 879 -5.10 16.42 33.80
CA ILE A 879 -4.62 15.03 33.70
C ILE A 879 -3.94 14.61 35.01
N GLN A 880 -2.97 15.38 35.50
CA GLN A 880 -2.23 15.03 36.73
C GLN A 880 -3.14 14.92 37.94
N ARG A 881 -4.11 15.84 38.10
CA ARG A 881 -5.08 15.77 39.22
C ARG A 881 -5.86 14.47 39.23
N THR A 882 -6.20 13.95 38.04
CA THR A 882 -6.94 12.69 37.89
C THR A 882 -6.06 11.49 38.18
N LEU A 883 -4.79 11.50 37.72
CA LEU A 883 -3.76 10.52 38.07
C LEU A 883 -3.53 10.45 39.58
N ASP A 884 -3.34 11.59 40.24
CA ASP A 884 -3.11 11.65 41.68
C ASP A 884 -4.32 11.13 42.46
N ARG A 885 -5.54 11.39 41.97
CA ARG A 885 -6.76 10.87 42.58
C ARG A 885 -6.81 9.35 42.48
N ALA A 886 -6.58 8.78 41.30
CA ALA A 886 -6.53 7.33 41.12
C ALA A 886 -5.46 6.70 42.01
N GLY A 887 -4.28 7.32 42.13
CA GLY A 887 -3.20 6.88 43.02
C GLY A 887 -3.63 6.87 44.50
N ARG A 888 -4.23 7.96 44.99
CA ARG A 888 -4.76 8.03 46.38
C ARG A 888 -5.83 6.99 46.65
N ASP A 889 -6.64 6.65 45.64
CA ASP A 889 -7.70 5.64 45.73
C ASP A 889 -7.18 4.19 45.59
N GLY A 890 -5.85 4.01 45.46
CA GLY A 890 -5.18 2.71 45.41
C GLY A 890 -5.06 2.09 44.02
N GLY A 891 -5.09 2.91 42.97
CA GLY A 891 -4.95 2.49 41.58
C GLY A 891 -6.22 2.65 40.73
N GLY A 892 -6.15 2.17 39.50
CA GLY A 892 -7.25 2.21 38.54
C GLY A 892 -6.83 2.77 37.19
N ILE A 893 -7.82 3.12 36.38
CA ILE A 893 -7.62 3.57 35.00
C ILE A 893 -8.01 5.04 34.91
N VAL A 894 -7.04 5.89 34.54
CA VAL A 894 -7.27 7.28 34.16
C VAL A 894 -7.43 7.33 32.66
N TYR A 895 -8.66 7.57 32.22
CA TYR A 895 -9.03 7.53 30.82
C TYR A 895 -9.05 8.94 30.22
N LEU A 896 -8.39 9.07 29.06
CA LEU A 896 -8.43 10.24 28.20
C LEU A 896 -9.29 9.90 26.98
N PRO A 897 -10.47 10.52 26.81
CA PRO A 897 -11.23 10.43 25.56
C PRO A 897 -10.40 10.81 24.33
N ALA A 898 -10.84 10.41 23.14
CA ALA A 898 -10.21 10.82 21.89
C ALA A 898 -10.12 12.36 21.80
N GLY A 899 -9.01 12.86 21.26
CA GLY A 899 -8.70 14.28 21.16
C GLY A 899 -7.20 14.58 21.32
N TRP A 900 -6.81 15.79 20.92
CA TRP A 900 -5.47 16.32 21.04
C TRP A 900 -5.38 17.19 22.30
N TYR A 901 -4.50 16.78 23.21
CA TYR A 901 -4.29 17.41 24.51
C TYR A 901 -2.99 18.22 24.46
N ARG A 902 -3.08 19.54 24.64
CA ARG A 902 -1.88 20.36 24.85
C ARG A 902 -1.27 20.02 26.21
N VAL A 903 -0.03 19.56 26.24
CA VAL A 903 0.67 19.19 27.48
C VAL A 903 1.99 19.96 27.53
N SER A 904 2.08 20.99 28.38
CA SER A 904 3.32 21.78 28.52
C SER A 904 4.16 21.40 29.74
N GLY A 905 3.63 20.60 30.65
CA GLY A 905 4.36 20.06 31.81
C GLY A 905 4.46 18.54 31.81
N LEU A 906 5.16 18.00 32.81
CA LEU A 906 5.40 16.57 32.96
C LEU A 906 4.24 15.87 33.67
N LEU A 907 4.07 14.57 33.40
CA LEU A 907 3.04 13.72 34.00
C LEU A 907 3.69 12.57 34.79
N THR A 908 3.15 12.29 35.97
CA THR A 908 3.55 11.17 36.83
C THR A 908 2.37 10.23 37.01
N VAL A 909 2.51 8.98 36.59
CA VAL A 909 1.51 7.92 36.73
C VAL A 909 1.84 7.11 37.97
N PRO A 910 1.03 7.18 39.05
CA PRO A 910 1.34 6.50 40.30
C PRO A 910 1.29 4.97 40.21
N ALA A 911 1.88 4.28 41.18
CA ALA A 911 1.78 2.83 41.34
C ALA A 911 0.33 2.31 41.21
N GLY A 912 0.14 1.24 40.44
CA GLY A 912 -1.16 0.62 40.19
C GLY A 912 -2.16 1.44 39.35
N VAL A 913 -1.74 2.59 38.83
CA VAL A 913 -2.53 3.44 37.93
C VAL A 913 -2.12 3.20 36.48
N GLU A 914 -3.09 3.18 35.59
CA GLU A 914 -2.87 3.18 34.15
C GLU A 914 -3.39 4.49 33.53
N LEU A 915 -2.54 5.20 32.79
CA LEU A 915 -2.96 6.28 31.90
C LEU A 915 -3.38 5.69 30.55
N ARG A 916 -4.65 5.81 30.20
CA ARG A 916 -5.23 5.12 29.05
C ARG A 916 -5.88 6.10 28.06
N GLY A 917 -5.52 5.99 26.79
CA GLY A 917 -6.20 6.65 25.68
C GLY A 917 -7.33 5.81 25.07
N ALA A 918 -7.97 6.36 24.06
CA ALA A 918 -9.18 5.81 23.46
C ALA A 918 -8.96 4.54 22.59
N SER A 919 -7.73 4.24 22.17
CA SER A 919 -7.47 3.10 21.29
C SER A 919 -7.39 1.77 22.06
N SER A 920 -8.18 0.78 21.65
CA SER A 920 -8.06 -0.61 22.14
C SER A 920 -6.99 -1.42 21.38
N VAL A 921 -6.53 -0.92 20.23
CA VAL A 921 -5.61 -1.59 19.30
C VAL A 921 -4.33 -0.77 19.08
N PRO A 922 -3.27 -1.36 18.50
CA PRO A 922 -2.12 -0.61 18.01
C PRO A 922 -2.57 0.55 17.11
N ASN A 923 -1.96 1.73 17.25
CA ASN A 923 -2.36 2.92 16.51
C ASN A 923 -1.17 3.80 16.13
N ARG A 924 -1.30 4.46 14.98
CA ARG A 924 -0.38 5.51 14.49
C ARG A 924 -1.17 6.55 13.72
N ASP A 925 -0.50 7.56 13.19
CA ASP A 925 -1.11 8.55 12.31
C ASP A 925 -1.31 7.98 10.90
N GLU A 926 -2.41 8.36 10.26
CA GLU A 926 -2.75 8.02 8.88
C GLU A 926 -2.43 9.21 7.96
N ASP A 927 -2.26 8.99 6.65
CA ASP A 927 -2.03 10.07 5.69
C ASP A 927 -3.31 10.92 5.58
N GLY A 928 -3.29 12.11 6.17
CA GLY A 928 -4.43 13.03 6.21
C GLY A 928 -5.39 12.89 7.41
N LYS A 929 -5.17 11.95 8.35
CA LYS A 929 -5.98 11.86 9.58
C LYS A 929 -5.19 11.41 10.81
N SER A 930 -5.35 12.15 11.90
CA SER A 930 -4.69 11.90 13.19
C SER A 930 -5.68 11.83 14.35
N GLY A 931 -6.54 10.80 14.40
CA GLY A 931 -7.56 10.61 15.44
C GLY A 931 -7.05 10.07 16.80
N GLY A 932 -7.93 9.47 17.60
CA GLY A 932 -7.60 8.89 18.90
C GLY A 932 -7.10 9.92 19.93
N THR A 933 -6.44 9.43 20.98
CA THR A 933 -5.87 10.28 22.05
C THR A 933 -4.42 10.64 21.71
N VAL A 934 -4.10 11.94 21.66
CA VAL A 934 -2.75 12.45 21.38
C VAL A 934 -2.31 13.42 22.46
N LEU A 935 -1.17 13.15 23.08
CA LEU A 935 -0.47 14.11 23.95
C LEU A 935 0.45 14.97 23.08
N MET A 936 0.02 16.20 22.80
CA MET A 936 0.79 17.21 22.07
C MET A 936 1.74 17.90 23.06
N SER A 937 2.98 17.40 23.14
CA SER A 937 3.96 17.80 24.14
C SER A 937 4.77 19.02 23.72
N TYR A 938 4.85 20.00 24.62
CA TYR A 938 5.65 21.22 24.47
C TYR A 938 6.80 21.30 25.49
N SER A 939 7.03 20.24 26.28
CA SER A 939 8.09 20.19 27.29
C SER A 939 9.39 19.60 26.73
N GLY A 940 10.55 20.06 27.23
CA GLY A 940 11.84 19.40 27.03
C GLY A 940 12.58 19.70 25.73
N ARG A 941 12.04 20.58 24.86
CA ARG A 941 12.68 20.95 23.58
C ARG A 941 14.09 21.50 23.79
N GLY A 942 15.06 20.95 23.08
CA GLY A 942 16.43 21.46 23.02
C GLY A 942 17.21 21.28 24.32
N THR A 943 16.87 20.30 25.15
CA THR A 943 17.62 20.01 26.38
C THR A 943 19.08 19.64 26.08
N ALA A 944 19.99 20.04 26.97
CA ALA A 944 21.40 19.63 26.92
C ALA A 944 21.63 18.20 27.44
N THR A 945 20.68 17.65 28.20
CA THR A 945 20.78 16.38 28.92
C THR A 945 19.61 15.44 28.62
N PRO A 946 19.35 15.12 27.32
CA PRO A 946 18.18 14.35 26.88
C PRO A 946 18.09 12.93 27.49
N ASP A 947 19.22 12.38 27.92
CA ASP A 947 19.27 11.01 28.44
C ASP A 947 18.92 10.95 29.95
N THR A 948 19.04 12.06 30.68
CA THR A 948 18.87 12.10 32.15
C THR A 948 17.74 13.02 32.61
N ASP A 949 17.38 14.02 31.82
CA ASP A 949 16.27 14.91 32.16
C ASP A 949 14.96 14.13 32.38
N PRO A 950 14.03 14.64 33.21
CA PRO A 950 12.75 13.99 33.43
C PRO A 950 12.00 13.72 32.12
N ALA A 951 11.42 12.52 32.03
CA ALA A 951 10.60 12.14 30.90
C ALA A 951 9.25 12.86 30.91
N LEU A 952 8.62 13.02 29.75
CA LEU A 952 7.26 13.57 29.64
C LEU A 952 6.27 12.81 30.53
N VAL A 953 6.29 11.48 30.47
CA VAL A 953 5.50 10.61 31.35
C VAL A 953 6.44 9.74 32.18
N THR A 954 6.35 9.81 33.50
CA THR A 954 7.04 8.90 34.41
C THR A 954 6.05 7.90 35.01
N LEU A 955 6.31 6.61 34.79
CA LEU A 955 5.58 5.49 35.40
C LEU A 955 6.16 5.24 36.79
N ASP A 956 5.60 5.89 37.79
CA ASP A 956 6.18 6.02 39.12
C ASP A 956 5.61 5.00 40.11
N GLY A 957 6.22 3.82 40.09
CA GLY A 957 5.99 2.75 41.05
C GLY A 957 5.49 1.44 40.43
N ARG A 958 5.16 0.48 41.29
CA ARG A 958 4.83 -0.88 40.86
C ARG A 958 3.54 -0.90 40.02
N ASN A 959 3.56 -1.61 38.89
CA ASN A 959 2.41 -1.81 38.01
C ASN A 959 1.77 -0.50 37.48
N SER A 960 2.52 0.59 37.39
CA SER A 960 2.07 1.80 36.68
C SER A 960 2.25 1.64 35.17
N GLY A 961 1.28 2.07 34.36
CA GLY A 961 1.37 1.86 32.91
C GLY A 961 0.69 2.90 32.05
N VAL A 962 0.98 2.85 30.75
CA VAL A 962 0.37 3.67 29.70
C VAL A 962 -0.15 2.77 28.58
N ARG A 963 -1.35 3.08 28.07
CA ARG A 963 -1.99 2.28 27.00
C ARG A 963 -2.78 3.12 26.00
N GLY A 964 -2.71 2.78 24.71
CA GLY A 964 -3.72 3.18 23.71
C GLY A 964 -3.75 4.68 23.36
N LEU A 965 -2.62 5.37 23.53
CA LEU A 965 -2.47 6.80 23.24
C LEU A 965 -1.22 7.06 22.42
N ARG A 966 -1.11 8.28 21.88
CA ARG A 966 0.06 8.70 21.09
C ARG A 966 0.73 9.92 21.73
N VAL A 967 2.04 10.03 21.56
CA VAL A 967 2.85 11.19 21.96
C VAL A 967 3.39 11.85 20.70
N PHE A 968 3.18 13.15 20.58
CA PHE A 968 3.67 13.94 19.46
C PHE A 968 4.28 15.25 19.97
N TYR A 969 5.38 15.68 19.35
CA TYR A 969 6.10 16.89 19.70
C TYR A 969 5.96 17.93 18.58
N PRO A 970 5.01 18.88 18.64
CA PRO A 970 4.83 19.89 17.59
C PRO A 970 6.08 20.74 17.31
N GLY A 971 6.95 20.91 18.31
CA GLY A 971 8.22 21.62 18.16
C GLY A 971 9.36 20.80 17.55
N GLN A 972 9.15 19.52 17.24
CA GLN A 972 10.14 18.62 16.62
C GLN A 972 9.83 18.46 15.13
N ASN A 973 10.00 19.56 14.41
CA ASN A 973 9.76 19.67 12.98
C ASN A 973 11.09 19.62 12.21
N PRO A 974 11.32 18.64 11.32
CA PRO A 974 12.57 18.54 10.56
C PRO A 974 12.79 19.68 9.57
N ALA A 975 11.75 20.44 9.20
CA ALA A 975 11.86 21.62 8.35
C ALA A 975 12.17 22.91 9.14
N ALA A 976 12.15 22.87 10.47
CA ALA A 976 12.51 24.05 11.27
C ALA A 976 13.97 24.47 11.04
N PRO A 977 14.33 25.76 11.22
CA PRO A 977 15.70 26.24 11.00
C PRO A 977 16.78 25.51 11.82
N ASP A 978 16.43 25.01 13.01
CA ASP A 978 17.29 24.22 13.89
C ASP A 978 17.18 22.70 13.67
N GLY A 979 16.35 22.25 12.73
CA GLY A 979 16.12 20.85 12.40
C GLY A 979 15.57 20.04 13.58
N LEU A 980 15.95 18.77 13.66
CA LEU A 980 15.61 17.92 14.81
C LEU A 980 16.51 18.25 15.99
N VAL A 981 15.91 18.58 17.13
CA VAL A 981 16.61 18.96 18.36
C VAL A 981 16.45 17.88 19.45
N PRO A 982 17.33 17.84 20.46
CA PRO A 982 17.19 16.88 21.56
C PRO A 982 15.92 17.09 22.39
N TYR A 983 15.28 15.98 22.78
CA TYR A 983 14.22 15.94 23.80
C TYR A 983 14.52 14.83 24.81
N PRO A 984 14.05 14.94 26.06
CA PRO A 984 14.06 13.83 27.01
C PRO A 984 13.28 12.63 26.50
N TYR A 985 13.37 11.51 27.22
CA TYR A 985 12.52 10.37 26.97
C TYR A 985 11.03 10.73 27.02
N ALA A 986 10.23 10.17 26.11
CA ALA A 986 8.79 10.33 26.14
C ALA A 986 8.17 9.61 27.35
N ILE A 987 8.67 8.41 27.66
CA ILE A 987 8.20 7.60 28.79
C ILE A 987 9.39 7.05 29.58
N ARG A 988 9.34 7.12 30.91
CA ARG A 988 10.33 6.49 31.81
C ARG A 988 9.65 5.58 32.82
N GLY A 989 10.17 4.37 32.97
CA GLY A 989 9.80 3.45 34.06
C GLY A 989 10.57 3.72 35.34
N ASN A 990 9.86 3.79 36.47
CA ASN A 990 10.42 3.88 37.81
C ASN A 990 9.74 2.86 38.76
N GLY A 991 9.70 1.58 38.37
CA GLY A 991 9.15 0.53 39.22
C GLY A 991 9.04 -0.84 38.55
N ALA A 992 8.84 -1.89 39.35
CA ALA A 992 8.61 -3.23 38.81
C ALA A 992 7.21 -3.35 38.14
N GLY A 993 7.12 -4.12 37.07
CA GLY A 993 5.86 -4.37 36.36
C GLY A 993 5.32 -3.16 35.60
N THR A 994 6.14 -2.15 35.30
CA THR A 994 5.73 -1.00 34.47
C THR A 994 5.45 -1.45 33.05
N TYR A 995 4.49 -0.81 32.37
CA TYR A 995 4.16 -1.22 31.01
C TYR A 995 3.73 -0.10 30.07
N VAL A 996 4.01 -0.30 28.77
CA VAL A 996 3.67 0.60 27.66
C VAL A 996 3.06 -0.22 26.54
N ILE A 997 1.78 -0.03 26.21
CA ILE A 997 1.04 -0.91 25.28
C ILE A 997 0.25 -0.10 24.25
N ASN A 998 0.38 -0.42 22.96
CA ASN A 998 -0.32 0.27 21.87
C ASN A 998 -0.06 1.78 21.93
N VAL A 999 1.21 2.17 21.92
CA VAL A 999 1.62 3.59 22.00
C VAL A 999 2.32 4.00 20.71
N GLY A 1000 1.86 5.08 20.11
CA GLY A 1000 2.49 5.73 18.96
C GLY A 1000 3.38 6.90 19.39
N MET A 1001 4.55 7.05 18.77
CA MET A 1001 5.51 8.13 19.01
C MET A 1001 6.08 8.65 17.68
N SER A 1002 5.30 9.42 16.94
CA SER A 1002 5.59 9.73 15.52
C SER A 1002 6.90 10.51 15.32
N ASN A 1003 7.36 11.27 16.32
CA ASN A 1003 8.57 12.09 16.23
C ASN A 1003 9.37 12.22 17.55
N ALA A 1004 9.43 11.15 18.36
CA ALA A 1004 10.17 11.21 19.62
C ALA A 1004 11.70 11.24 19.40
N TYR A 1005 12.42 12.06 20.16
CA TYR A 1005 13.89 12.01 20.16
C TYR A 1005 14.41 10.77 20.88
N ASN A 1006 14.01 10.64 22.15
CA ASN A 1006 14.20 9.48 22.99
C ASN A 1006 12.81 8.89 23.33
N GLY A 1007 12.60 7.60 23.08
CA GLY A 1007 11.31 6.92 23.24
C GLY A 1007 11.04 6.49 24.68
N ILE A 1008 11.57 5.34 25.09
CA ILE A 1008 11.31 4.70 26.39
C ILE A 1008 12.62 4.46 27.16
N ASP A 1009 12.65 4.88 28.43
CA ASP A 1009 13.73 4.61 29.38
C ASP A 1009 13.29 3.65 30.48
N LEU A 1010 13.94 2.49 30.51
CA LEU A 1010 13.84 1.43 31.51
C LEU A 1010 15.22 1.12 32.12
N ALA A 1011 16.15 2.09 32.01
CA ALA A 1011 17.54 1.96 32.42
C ALA A 1011 17.92 2.86 33.58
N THR A 1012 17.36 4.07 33.66
CA THR A 1012 17.65 4.99 34.76
C THR A 1012 17.29 4.40 36.14
N PHE A 1013 16.21 3.62 36.20
CA PHE A 1013 15.78 2.92 37.40
C PHE A 1013 15.66 1.42 37.12
N ARG A 1014 15.72 0.60 38.19
CA ARG A 1014 15.44 -0.84 38.09
C ARG A 1014 13.95 -1.06 37.83
N ASN A 1015 13.61 -1.82 36.80
CA ASN A 1015 12.25 -2.01 36.30
C ASN A 1015 11.94 -3.51 36.04
N ASP A 1016 12.13 -4.39 37.02
CA ASP A 1016 11.89 -5.84 36.83
C ASP A 1016 10.47 -6.13 36.29
N HIS A 1017 10.33 -7.13 35.42
CA HIS A 1017 9.07 -7.54 34.80
C HIS A 1017 8.35 -6.45 33.99
N PHE A 1018 9.07 -5.49 33.42
CA PHE A 1018 8.47 -4.50 32.53
C PHE A 1018 7.89 -5.15 31.26
N PHE A 1019 6.93 -4.49 30.63
CA PHE A 1019 6.37 -4.94 29.35
C PHE A 1019 6.19 -3.77 28.37
N VAL A 1020 6.81 -3.87 27.19
CA VAL A 1020 6.56 -2.97 26.06
C VAL A 1020 5.89 -3.76 24.94
N GLY A 1021 4.69 -3.34 24.54
CA GLY A 1021 3.89 -4.03 23.52
C GLY A 1021 3.39 -3.09 22.44
N LYS A 1022 3.64 -3.39 21.16
CA LYS A 1022 3.10 -2.63 20.01
C LYS A 1022 3.44 -1.13 20.08
N LEU A 1023 4.73 -0.84 20.08
CA LEU A 1023 5.29 0.51 20.00
C LEU A 1023 5.57 0.85 18.53
N ALA A 1024 5.07 1.99 18.05
CA ALA A 1024 5.30 2.44 16.68
C ALA A 1024 5.75 3.91 16.64
N GLY A 1025 6.61 4.30 15.71
CA GLY A 1025 7.03 5.70 15.59
C GLY A 1025 8.31 5.96 14.82
N THR A 1026 8.93 7.10 15.08
CA THR A 1026 10.35 7.33 14.78
C THR A 1026 11.06 7.74 16.05
N PHE A 1027 12.21 7.10 16.31
CA PHE A 1027 13.10 7.43 17.42
C PHE A 1027 14.38 8.05 16.88
N VAL A 1028 14.58 9.35 17.09
CA VAL A 1028 15.72 10.08 16.50
C VAL A 1028 17.07 9.58 17.03
N ARG A 1029 17.12 9.18 18.31
CA ARG A 1029 18.36 8.71 18.96
C ARG A 1029 18.18 7.40 19.73
N HIS A 1030 17.26 7.33 20.69
CA HIS A 1030 17.05 6.12 21.50
C HIS A 1030 15.61 5.65 21.38
N GLY A 1031 15.38 4.43 20.87
CA GLY A 1031 14.05 3.81 20.86
C GLY A 1031 13.65 3.34 22.26
N ILE A 1032 14.24 2.24 22.71
CA ILE A 1032 14.06 1.67 24.05
C ILE A 1032 15.44 1.45 24.69
N THR A 1033 15.63 1.94 25.91
CA THR A 1033 16.85 1.71 26.69
C THR A 1033 16.53 0.90 27.94
N VAL A 1034 17.22 -0.22 28.16
CA VAL A 1034 16.99 -1.15 29.27
C VAL A 1034 18.26 -1.28 30.10
N GLY A 1035 18.13 -1.10 31.42
CA GLY A 1035 19.24 -1.20 32.36
C GLY A 1035 19.22 -2.53 33.13
N HIS A 1036 19.73 -2.50 34.36
CA HIS A 1036 19.79 -3.66 35.25
C HIS A 1036 18.41 -4.03 35.78
N SER A 1037 17.66 -4.81 34.98
CA SER A 1037 16.32 -5.31 35.28
C SER A 1037 16.17 -6.77 34.88
N ASP A 1038 15.36 -7.51 35.62
CA ASP A 1038 15.10 -8.93 35.39
C ASP A 1038 13.77 -9.15 34.64
N ASP A 1039 13.73 -10.16 33.76
CA ASP A 1039 12.49 -10.73 33.18
C ASP A 1039 11.61 -9.72 32.41
N GLY A 1040 12.22 -8.76 31.72
CA GLY A 1040 11.51 -7.79 30.88
C GLY A 1040 11.10 -8.36 29.51
N VAL A 1041 10.03 -7.83 28.94
CA VAL A 1041 9.53 -8.21 27.61
C VAL A 1041 9.34 -6.98 26.71
N ILE A 1042 9.85 -7.06 25.48
CA ILE A 1042 9.60 -6.12 24.39
C ILE A 1042 9.00 -6.92 23.23
N ASN A 1043 7.76 -6.62 22.84
CA ASN A 1043 7.03 -7.34 21.78
C ASN A 1043 6.37 -6.36 20.80
N GLY A 1044 6.78 -6.38 19.53
CA GLY A 1044 6.19 -5.55 18.48
C GLY A 1044 6.68 -4.12 18.57
N VAL A 1045 7.86 -3.85 18.00
CA VAL A 1045 8.42 -2.50 17.88
C VAL A 1045 8.65 -2.19 16.43
N LEU A 1046 8.07 -1.10 15.95
CA LEU A 1046 8.27 -0.62 14.58
C LEU A 1046 8.79 0.81 14.59
N THR A 1047 9.94 1.03 13.98
CA THR A 1047 10.42 2.39 13.68
C THR A 1047 10.51 2.65 12.19
N ASN A 1048 9.89 3.72 11.72
CA ASN A 1048 10.00 4.20 10.33
C ASN A 1048 9.86 5.73 10.27
N GLY A 1049 10.84 6.37 9.64
CA GLY A 1049 10.88 7.83 9.42
C GLY A 1049 9.64 8.40 8.73
N ASN A 1050 8.91 7.59 7.96
CA ASN A 1050 7.69 8.03 7.27
C ASN A 1050 6.62 8.60 8.22
N THR A 1051 6.67 8.26 9.52
CA THR A 1051 5.79 8.80 10.56
C THR A 1051 5.97 10.32 10.77
N PHE A 1052 7.04 10.95 10.25
CA PHE A 1052 7.18 12.41 10.24
C PHE A 1052 6.31 13.12 9.19
N VAL A 1053 5.93 12.43 8.11
CA VAL A 1053 5.36 13.08 6.91
C VAL A 1053 3.99 12.51 6.52
N ARG A 1054 3.63 11.33 7.01
CA ARG A 1054 2.30 10.71 6.84
C ARG A 1054 1.44 10.96 8.06
N LEU A 1055 1.01 12.22 8.19
CA LEU A 1055 0.32 12.75 9.37
C LEU A 1055 -0.94 13.51 8.95
N GLY A 1056 -1.93 13.58 9.83
CA GLY A 1056 -3.13 14.41 9.69
C GLY A 1056 -3.18 15.63 10.61
N PHE A 1057 -2.02 16.10 11.10
CA PHE A 1057 -1.97 17.27 12.01
C PHE A 1057 -2.00 18.61 11.29
N TYR A 1058 -1.59 18.67 10.02
CA TYR A 1058 -1.52 19.88 9.20
C TYR A 1058 -0.89 21.08 9.91
N LEU A 1059 0.23 20.87 10.62
CA LEU A 1059 0.91 21.95 11.34
C LEU A 1059 1.57 22.94 10.36
N PRO A 1060 1.65 24.23 10.72
CA PRO A 1060 2.39 25.23 9.95
C PRO A 1060 3.86 24.85 9.72
N ASP A 1061 4.37 25.20 8.55
CA ASP A 1061 5.76 25.03 8.11
C ASP A 1061 6.31 23.60 8.27
N TRP A 1062 5.43 22.60 8.25
CA TRP A 1062 5.83 21.21 8.44
C TRP A 1062 6.55 20.64 7.22
N ALA A 1063 7.45 19.69 7.44
CA ALA A 1063 8.24 19.08 6.38
C ALA A 1063 7.41 18.30 5.35
N SER A 1064 7.80 18.41 4.08
CA SER A 1064 7.29 17.60 2.96
C SER A 1064 7.88 16.19 2.97
N GLY A 1065 7.11 15.22 2.44
CA GLY A 1065 7.58 13.87 2.20
C GLY A 1065 8.83 13.80 1.32
N ALA A 1066 8.97 14.71 0.35
CA ALA A 1066 10.13 14.83 -0.53
C ALA A 1066 11.46 15.00 0.22
N ASN A 1067 11.43 15.55 1.43
CA ASN A 1067 12.61 15.84 2.23
C ASN A 1067 12.86 14.83 3.36
N LEU A 1068 12.07 13.75 3.43
CA LEU A 1068 12.17 12.74 4.50
C LEU A 1068 13.60 12.19 4.67
N PHE A 1069 14.22 11.76 3.56
CA PHE A 1069 15.57 11.20 3.60
C PHE A 1069 16.62 12.22 4.09
N PRO A 1070 16.80 13.38 3.45
CA PRO A 1070 17.84 14.31 3.86
C PRO A 1070 17.61 14.92 5.25
N GLN A 1071 16.36 15.20 5.65
CA GLN A 1071 16.08 15.92 6.90
C GLN A 1071 15.88 15.00 8.12
N VAL A 1072 15.51 13.73 7.94
CA VAL A 1072 15.26 12.79 9.04
C VAL A 1072 16.21 11.62 8.97
N ILE A 1073 16.15 10.83 7.89
CA ILE A 1073 16.80 9.51 7.84
C ILE A 1073 18.32 9.62 7.74
N ASP A 1074 18.81 10.22 6.66
CA ASP A 1074 20.25 10.43 6.42
C ASP A 1074 20.80 11.54 7.31
N GLY A 1075 19.95 12.51 7.64
CA GLY A 1075 20.26 13.64 8.52
C GLY A 1075 20.60 13.20 9.93
N PHE A 1076 19.80 12.27 10.50
CA PHE A 1076 19.83 11.92 11.92
C PHE A 1076 19.79 10.41 12.18
N THR A 1077 18.71 9.72 11.85
CA THR A 1077 18.48 8.37 12.40
C THR A 1077 19.52 7.34 11.96
N ARG A 1078 19.99 7.38 10.70
CA ARG A 1078 21.08 6.48 10.23
C ARG A 1078 22.43 6.73 10.90
N LYS A 1079 22.64 7.93 11.45
CA LYS A 1079 23.92 8.29 12.06
C LYS A 1079 24.01 7.82 13.51
N SER A 1080 22.90 7.76 14.23
CA SER A 1080 22.95 7.56 15.68
C SER A 1080 21.75 6.85 16.32
N ALA A 1081 20.68 6.53 15.59
CA ALA A 1081 19.51 5.92 16.21
C ALA A 1081 19.73 4.43 16.53
N ASP A 1082 19.58 4.08 17.81
CA ASP A 1082 19.58 2.70 18.29
C ASP A 1082 18.14 2.30 18.66
N LEU A 1083 17.62 1.21 18.08
CA LEU A 1083 16.24 0.78 18.33
C LEU A 1083 16.05 0.22 19.74
N VAL A 1084 16.88 -0.75 20.13
CA VAL A 1084 16.90 -1.30 21.50
C VAL A 1084 18.33 -1.30 22.03
N THR A 1085 18.55 -0.66 23.17
CA THR A 1085 19.83 -0.67 23.89
C THR A 1085 19.68 -1.37 25.23
N VAL A 1086 20.59 -2.29 25.55
CA VAL A 1086 20.58 -3.11 26.76
C VAL A 1086 21.91 -2.97 27.50
N ASP A 1087 21.85 -2.65 28.79
CA ASP A 1087 23.00 -2.57 29.68
C ASP A 1087 22.68 -3.13 31.08
N GLY A 1088 22.90 -4.44 31.22
CA GLY A 1088 22.80 -5.15 32.49
C GLY A 1088 21.51 -5.92 32.72
N ALA A 1089 20.63 -6.03 31.72
CA ALA A 1089 19.38 -6.79 31.84
C ALA A 1089 19.63 -8.30 31.94
N HIS A 1090 18.77 -9.03 32.64
CA HIS A 1090 18.81 -10.48 32.75
C HIS A 1090 17.49 -11.09 32.25
N ASN A 1091 17.59 -12.14 31.43
CA ASN A 1091 16.44 -12.83 30.83
C ASN A 1091 15.48 -11.86 30.08
N LEU A 1092 16.04 -10.91 29.33
CA LEU A 1092 15.25 -9.99 28.51
C LEU A 1092 14.79 -10.69 27.23
N THR A 1093 13.48 -10.68 26.97
CA THR A 1093 12.91 -11.15 25.70
C THR A 1093 12.59 -9.97 24.78
N VAL A 1094 13.10 -10.00 23.56
CA VAL A 1094 12.77 -9.06 22.48
C VAL A 1094 12.12 -9.85 21.35
N THR A 1095 10.95 -9.46 20.89
CA THR A 1095 10.23 -10.16 19.82
C THR A 1095 9.59 -9.15 18.88
N ASP A 1096 9.59 -9.47 17.59
CA ASP A 1096 8.95 -8.67 16.55
C ASP A 1096 9.42 -7.21 16.54
N ALA A 1097 10.75 -7.03 16.51
CA ALA A 1097 11.37 -5.71 16.47
C ALA A 1097 11.90 -5.43 15.07
N PHE A 1098 11.41 -4.36 14.44
CA PHE A 1098 11.82 -3.93 13.12
C PHE A 1098 12.18 -2.45 13.10
N GLY A 1099 13.22 -2.10 12.37
CA GLY A 1099 13.54 -0.71 12.11
C GLY A 1099 14.02 -0.41 10.70
N TYR A 1100 13.48 0.67 10.15
CA TYR A 1100 13.85 1.25 8.87
C TYR A 1100 14.67 2.54 9.06
N GLY A 1101 15.82 2.65 8.40
CA GLY A 1101 16.53 3.92 8.30
C GLY A 1101 17.26 4.36 9.57
N LEU A 1102 17.74 3.44 10.40
CA LEU A 1102 18.40 3.75 11.68
C LEU A 1102 19.89 3.35 11.71
N HIS A 1103 20.57 3.51 12.84
CA HIS A 1103 21.98 3.18 12.98
C HIS A 1103 22.19 1.74 13.47
N ASN A 1104 21.63 1.33 14.62
CA ASN A 1104 21.70 -0.08 15.08
C ASN A 1104 20.36 -0.65 15.53
N GLY A 1105 20.09 -1.90 15.20
CA GLY A 1105 18.90 -2.63 15.68
C GLY A 1105 18.96 -2.89 17.18
N LEU A 1106 19.66 -3.95 17.58
CA LEU A 1106 19.82 -4.35 18.98
C LEU A 1106 21.26 -4.13 19.44
N VAL A 1107 21.46 -3.28 20.45
CA VAL A 1107 22.75 -2.99 21.08
C VAL A 1107 22.79 -3.59 22.48
N VAL A 1108 23.63 -4.59 22.71
CA VAL A 1108 23.83 -5.23 24.01
C VAL A 1108 25.22 -4.91 24.54
N LYS A 1109 25.31 -3.97 25.48
CA LYS A 1109 26.56 -3.64 26.16
C LYS A 1109 26.93 -4.73 27.16
N SER A 1110 25.95 -5.16 27.94
CA SER A 1110 26.03 -6.26 28.90
C SER A 1110 24.63 -6.82 29.16
N GLY A 1111 24.51 -8.10 29.55
CA GLY A 1111 23.23 -8.72 29.93
C GLY A 1111 22.97 -10.09 29.30
N ASP A 1112 21.77 -10.61 29.49
CA ASP A 1112 21.25 -11.83 28.87
C ASP A 1112 19.97 -11.52 28.07
N VAL A 1113 20.04 -11.69 26.75
CA VAL A 1113 18.99 -11.28 25.80
C VAL A 1113 18.63 -12.39 24.84
N HIS A 1114 17.33 -12.67 24.73
CA HIS A 1114 16.73 -13.57 23.75
C HIS A 1114 15.88 -12.78 22.77
N ALA A 1115 16.31 -12.71 21.51
CA ALA A 1115 15.60 -12.00 20.45
C ALA A 1115 14.98 -12.94 19.41
N PHE A 1116 13.79 -12.61 18.94
CA PHE A 1116 13.02 -13.38 17.95
C PHE A 1116 12.46 -12.45 16.88
N ASN A 1117 12.58 -12.83 15.60
CA ASN A 1117 12.13 -12.02 14.47
C ASN A 1117 12.67 -10.58 14.54
N LEU A 1118 13.99 -10.43 14.45
CA LEU A 1118 14.65 -9.13 14.45
C LEU A 1118 14.94 -8.69 13.01
N GLY A 1119 14.47 -7.51 12.62
CA GLY A 1119 14.67 -6.99 11.26
C GLY A 1119 15.25 -5.58 11.22
N THR A 1120 16.16 -5.34 10.29
CA THR A 1120 16.67 -4.00 9.99
C THR A 1120 16.77 -3.76 8.49
N ASP A 1121 16.22 -2.64 8.06
CA ASP A 1121 16.33 -2.16 6.69
C ASP A 1121 16.97 -0.76 6.66
N ASN A 1122 17.78 -0.55 5.64
CA ASN A 1122 18.39 0.73 5.32
C ASN A 1122 19.20 1.34 6.48
N LEU A 1123 20.04 0.52 7.12
CA LEU A 1123 20.95 0.94 8.19
C LEU A 1123 21.97 1.99 7.72
N GLY A 1124 22.52 2.75 8.67
CA GLY A 1124 23.77 3.49 8.48
C GLY A 1124 24.90 2.57 7.99
N SER A 1125 25.86 3.10 7.23
CA SER A 1125 26.90 2.29 6.56
C SER A 1125 27.78 1.48 7.52
N ASP A 1126 27.94 1.95 8.74
CA ASP A 1126 28.68 1.34 9.85
C ASP A 1126 27.75 0.76 10.94
N GLY A 1127 26.46 0.67 10.65
CA GLY A 1127 25.43 0.15 11.52
C GLY A 1127 25.38 -1.38 11.59
N PHE A 1128 24.84 -1.90 12.70
CA PHE A 1128 24.67 -3.33 12.95
C PHE A 1128 23.22 -3.69 13.23
N THR A 1129 22.75 -4.84 12.72
CA THR A 1129 21.49 -5.42 13.20
C THR A 1129 21.62 -5.85 14.66
N VAL A 1130 22.74 -6.47 15.05
CA VAL A 1130 23.05 -6.83 16.45
C VAL A 1130 24.47 -6.43 16.83
N LYS A 1131 24.62 -5.54 17.80
CA LYS A 1131 25.91 -5.11 18.34
C LYS A 1131 26.06 -5.59 19.78
N ALA A 1132 26.74 -6.71 20.00
CA ALA A 1132 27.00 -7.25 21.33
C ALA A 1132 28.43 -6.93 21.78
N ALA A 1133 28.61 -6.58 23.05
CA ALA A 1133 29.94 -6.36 23.65
C ALA A 1133 30.26 -7.41 24.72
N ALA A 1134 29.35 -7.64 25.66
CA ALA A 1134 29.48 -8.63 26.72
C ALA A 1134 28.12 -9.26 27.07
N GLY A 1135 28.16 -10.41 27.76
CA GLY A 1135 26.96 -11.14 28.15
C GLY A 1135 26.57 -12.25 27.16
N SER A 1136 25.30 -12.66 27.22
CA SER A 1136 24.70 -13.68 26.36
C SER A 1136 23.66 -13.03 25.46
N THR A 1137 23.80 -13.18 24.16
CA THR A 1137 22.79 -12.71 23.20
C THR A 1137 22.49 -13.82 22.22
N THR A 1138 21.23 -14.23 22.16
CA THR A 1138 20.75 -15.22 21.19
C THR A 1138 19.64 -14.61 20.35
N VAL A 1139 19.74 -14.77 19.03
CA VAL A 1139 18.72 -14.29 18.09
C VAL A 1139 18.23 -15.44 17.22
N LEU A 1140 16.91 -15.63 17.12
CA LEU A 1140 16.25 -16.48 16.13
C LEU A 1140 15.57 -15.62 15.08
N ASN A 1141 15.70 -15.97 13.80
CA ASN A 1141 15.14 -15.25 12.66
C ASN A 1141 15.61 -13.79 12.61
N LEU A 1142 16.78 -13.57 12.01
CA LEU A 1142 17.30 -12.24 11.74
C LEU A 1142 17.19 -11.94 10.25
N LEU A 1143 16.61 -10.77 9.93
CA LEU A 1143 16.50 -10.28 8.57
C LEU A 1143 17.29 -8.96 8.40
N ARG A 1144 18.09 -8.82 7.33
CA ARG A 1144 18.92 -7.62 7.10
C ARG A 1144 19.09 -7.24 5.63
N TYR A 1145 18.81 -5.99 5.28
CA TYR A 1145 19.01 -5.45 3.92
C TYR A 1145 20.45 -4.98 3.65
N ASN A 1146 20.98 -4.12 4.51
CA ASN A 1146 22.32 -3.54 4.44
C ASN A 1146 22.92 -3.35 5.86
N GLY A 1147 24.14 -2.82 5.95
CA GLY A 1147 24.90 -2.76 7.20
C GLY A 1147 25.52 -4.12 7.54
N ALA A 1148 26.04 -4.28 8.75
CA ALA A 1148 26.59 -5.54 9.23
C ALA A 1148 25.54 -6.35 10.01
N THR A 1149 25.54 -7.69 9.87
CA THR A 1149 24.60 -8.54 10.61
C THR A 1149 24.88 -8.46 12.11
N SER A 1150 26.13 -8.66 12.51
CA SER A 1150 26.49 -8.60 13.92
C SER A 1150 27.96 -8.34 14.22
N THR A 1151 28.24 -7.93 15.47
CA THR A 1151 29.58 -7.95 16.08
C THR A 1151 29.53 -8.45 17.52
N GLY A 1152 30.64 -9.02 18.00
CA GLY A 1152 30.81 -9.53 19.36
C GLY A 1152 30.22 -10.92 19.63
N PRO A 1153 30.07 -11.32 20.90
CA PRO A 1153 29.65 -12.67 21.29
C PRO A 1153 28.13 -12.84 21.16
N VAL A 1154 27.67 -13.16 19.95
CA VAL A 1154 26.26 -13.43 19.66
C VAL A 1154 26.06 -14.82 19.06
N ARG A 1155 24.97 -15.47 19.46
CA ARG A 1155 24.48 -16.70 18.85
C ARG A 1155 23.31 -16.39 17.92
N LEU A 1156 23.56 -16.37 16.62
CA LEU A 1156 22.52 -16.21 15.61
C LEU A 1156 22.02 -17.59 15.14
N VAL A 1157 20.71 -17.73 15.04
CA VAL A 1157 20.00 -18.87 14.48
C VAL A 1157 19.07 -18.32 13.40
N ASP A 1158 19.15 -18.87 12.18
CA ASP A 1158 18.39 -18.41 11.01
C ASP A 1158 18.66 -16.95 10.61
N VAL A 1159 19.73 -16.75 9.84
CA VAL A 1159 20.08 -15.45 9.24
C VAL A 1159 19.62 -15.40 7.79
N MET A 1160 18.89 -14.34 7.45
CA MET A 1160 18.51 -13.96 6.10
C MET A 1160 19.00 -12.55 5.81
N ALA A 1161 20.04 -12.46 4.98
CA ALA A 1161 20.65 -11.19 4.65
C ALA A 1161 20.97 -11.14 3.15
N ILE A 1162 20.69 -10.00 2.53
CA ILE A 1162 21.08 -9.76 1.13
C ILE A 1162 22.40 -8.97 1.08
N ASN A 1163 23.07 -8.99 -0.08
CA ASN A 1163 24.38 -8.36 -0.30
C ASN A 1163 25.48 -8.85 0.66
N MET A 1164 25.37 -10.10 1.11
CA MET A 1164 26.31 -10.73 2.03
C MET A 1164 27.47 -11.39 1.28
N VAL A 1165 28.68 -11.24 1.79
CA VAL A 1165 29.83 -12.03 1.36
C VAL A 1165 29.88 -13.29 2.21
N GLN A 1166 29.95 -14.46 1.58
CA GLN A 1166 29.98 -15.75 2.25
C GLN A 1166 31.30 -16.47 1.97
N SER A 1167 31.70 -17.34 2.90
CA SER A 1167 32.79 -18.29 2.69
C SER A 1167 32.38 -19.69 3.11
N ALA A 1168 32.88 -20.69 2.39
CA ALA A 1168 32.62 -22.10 2.65
C ALA A 1168 33.53 -22.60 3.78
N VAL A 1169 32.94 -23.19 4.82
CA VAL A 1169 33.66 -23.79 5.93
C VAL A 1169 33.21 -25.24 6.06
N SER A 1170 34.16 -26.16 5.99
CA SER A 1170 33.92 -27.60 6.12
C SER A 1170 34.80 -28.21 7.20
N VAL A 1171 34.39 -29.36 7.73
CA VAL A 1171 35.15 -30.11 8.72
C VAL A 1171 35.20 -31.60 8.39
N SER A 1172 36.33 -32.23 8.69
CA SER A 1172 36.54 -33.67 8.59
C SER A 1172 37.35 -34.17 9.78
N ALA A 1173 37.41 -35.49 9.97
CA ALA A 1173 38.13 -36.13 11.07
C ALA A 1173 38.96 -37.31 10.55
N THR A 1174 40.18 -37.47 11.04
CA THR A 1174 40.95 -38.71 10.85
C THR A 1174 40.28 -39.87 11.63
N PRO A 1175 40.58 -41.14 11.30
CA PRO A 1175 40.08 -42.27 12.10
C PRO A 1175 40.41 -42.10 13.59
N GLY A 1176 39.43 -42.35 14.48
CA GLY A 1176 39.61 -42.22 15.93
C GLY A 1176 38.75 -41.16 16.62
N GLY A 1177 37.87 -40.46 15.89
CA GLY A 1177 36.93 -39.52 16.48
C GLY A 1177 35.94 -38.94 15.46
N SER A 1178 35.24 -37.89 15.86
CA SER A 1178 34.29 -37.14 15.03
C SER A 1178 34.52 -35.64 15.17
N ALA A 1179 34.04 -34.87 14.20
CA ALA A 1179 34.17 -33.42 14.16
C ALA A 1179 32.85 -32.77 13.73
N HIS A 1180 32.53 -31.61 14.30
CA HIS A 1180 31.32 -30.86 13.97
C HIS A 1180 31.58 -29.35 14.03
N LEU A 1181 30.87 -28.59 13.19
CA LEU A 1181 30.89 -27.12 13.21
C LEU A 1181 29.63 -26.61 13.89
N THR A 1182 29.77 -25.51 14.61
CA THR A 1182 28.67 -24.75 15.18
C THR A 1182 28.89 -23.27 14.86
N GLY A 1183 27.87 -22.62 14.33
CA GLY A 1183 27.93 -21.23 13.89
C GLY A 1183 26.65 -20.84 13.13
N ALA A 1184 26.53 -19.58 12.75
CA ALA A 1184 25.38 -19.07 12.02
C ALA A 1184 25.46 -19.45 10.54
N GLU A 1185 25.02 -20.67 10.20
CA GLU A 1185 24.96 -21.11 8.82
C GLU A 1185 23.94 -20.28 8.03
N THR A 1186 24.42 -19.71 6.93
CA THR A 1186 23.60 -18.97 5.96
C THR A 1186 23.08 -19.89 4.86
N GLU A 1187 23.72 -21.02 4.67
CA GLU A 1187 23.30 -22.24 3.98
C GLU A 1187 24.25 -23.36 4.47
N PRO A 1188 23.96 -24.65 4.22
CA PRO A 1188 24.80 -25.74 4.73
C PRO A 1188 26.29 -25.55 4.39
N GLY A 1189 27.13 -25.39 5.43
CA GLY A 1189 28.57 -25.19 5.27
C GLY A 1189 29.01 -23.81 4.77
N LYS A 1190 28.12 -22.80 4.65
CA LYS A 1190 28.53 -21.42 4.35
C LYS A 1190 28.14 -20.45 5.45
N TYR A 1191 29.04 -19.51 5.68
CA TYR A 1191 28.97 -18.54 6.76
C TYR A 1191 29.27 -17.14 6.22
N GLU A 1192 28.68 -16.11 6.81
CA GLU A 1192 29.04 -14.72 6.50
C GLU A 1192 30.51 -14.47 6.81
N THR A 1193 31.23 -13.83 5.89
CA THR A 1193 32.59 -13.38 6.15
C THR A 1193 32.59 -12.36 7.30
N GLY A 1194 33.40 -12.61 8.33
CA GLY A 1194 33.41 -11.86 9.58
C GLY A 1194 32.63 -12.52 10.72
N SER A 1195 31.81 -13.53 10.44
CA SER A 1195 31.11 -14.31 11.48
C SER A 1195 32.06 -15.27 12.22
N SER A 1196 31.66 -15.70 13.42
CA SER A 1196 32.41 -16.67 14.22
C SER A 1196 31.87 -18.09 14.05
N VAL A 1197 32.77 -19.05 13.83
CA VAL A 1197 32.46 -20.50 13.74
C VAL A 1197 33.30 -21.28 14.74
N THR A 1198 32.70 -22.26 15.40
CA THR A 1198 33.35 -23.14 16.38
C THR A 1198 33.38 -24.57 15.87
N ALA A 1199 34.59 -25.11 15.68
CA ALA A 1199 34.82 -26.51 15.39
C ALA A 1199 35.03 -27.30 16.69
N THR A 1200 34.32 -28.43 16.82
CA THR A 1200 34.40 -29.32 17.99
C THR A 1200 34.76 -30.74 17.57
N ALA A 1201 35.79 -31.31 18.18
CA ALA A 1201 36.28 -32.66 17.97
C ALA A 1201 35.93 -33.53 19.18
N ARG A 1202 35.43 -34.75 18.92
CA ARG A 1202 35.11 -35.73 19.95
C ARG A 1202 35.88 -37.03 19.68
N PRO A 1203 36.88 -37.36 20.52
CA PRO A 1203 37.61 -38.63 20.39
C PRO A 1203 36.70 -39.83 20.62
N ALA A 1204 36.93 -40.90 19.87
CA ALA A 1204 36.37 -42.21 20.16
C ALA A 1204 37.09 -42.85 21.36
N PRO A 1205 36.51 -43.87 22.01
CA PRO A 1205 37.18 -44.59 23.09
C PRO A 1205 38.58 -45.09 22.69
N GLY A 1206 39.60 -44.81 23.51
CA GLY A 1206 41.00 -45.20 23.26
C GLY A 1206 41.75 -44.29 22.29
N TYR A 1207 41.23 -43.10 22.00
CA TYR A 1207 41.90 -42.04 21.25
C TYR A 1207 41.89 -40.73 22.03
N HIS A 1208 42.86 -39.86 21.74
CA HIS A 1208 42.88 -38.47 22.18
C HIS A 1208 42.95 -37.53 20.96
N PHE A 1209 42.43 -36.31 21.12
CA PHE A 1209 42.52 -35.27 20.11
C PHE A 1209 43.95 -34.71 20.06
N VAL A 1210 44.48 -34.52 18.85
CA VAL A 1210 45.83 -33.99 18.62
C VAL A 1210 45.78 -32.52 18.22
N ALA A 1211 45.14 -32.21 17.08
CA ALA A 1211 45.11 -30.86 16.52
C ALA A 1211 44.03 -30.68 15.45
N TRP A 1212 43.65 -29.43 15.25
CA TRP A 1212 42.94 -28.91 14.08
C TRP A 1212 43.96 -28.42 13.05
N THR A 1213 43.75 -28.78 11.78
CA THR A 1213 44.56 -28.24 10.68
C THR A 1213 43.70 -27.64 9.57
N VAL A 1214 44.21 -26.60 8.89
CA VAL A 1214 43.66 -26.03 7.65
C VAL A 1214 44.76 -26.05 6.59
N ALA A 1215 44.49 -26.66 5.44
CA ALA A 1215 45.50 -26.88 4.39
C ALA A 1215 46.81 -27.50 4.93
N GLY A 1216 46.70 -28.42 5.88
CA GLY A 1216 47.83 -29.11 6.51
C GLY A 1216 48.61 -28.31 7.56
N LYS A 1217 48.25 -27.05 7.83
CA LYS A 1217 48.85 -26.23 8.89
C LYS A 1217 48.02 -26.29 10.16
N GLU A 1218 48.66 -26.50 11.31
CA GLU A 1218 48.01 -26.47 12.62
C GLU A 1218 47.41 -25.08 12.91
N VAL A 1219 46.14 -25.05 13.30
CA VAL A 1219 45.42 -23.84 13.70
C VAL A 1219 45.02 -23.85 15.18
N SER A 1220 44.93 -25.03 15.80
CA SER A 1220 44.66 -25.17 17.23
C SER A 1220 44.94 -26.59 17.72
N THR A 1221 45.42 -26.74 18.97
CA THR A 1221 45.53 -28.02 19.69
C THR A 1221 44.40 -28.24 20.70
N SER A 1222 43.46 -27.28 20.80
CA SER A 1222 42.25 -27.44 21.61
C SER A 1222 41.19 -28.23 20.84
N PRO A 1223 40.52 -29.23 21.44
CA PRO A 1223 39.43 -29.96 20.80
C PRO A 1223 38.23 -29.07 20.44
N THR A 1224 38.15 -27.87 21.02
CA THR A 1224 37.20 -26.82 20.63
C THR A 1224 37.96 -25.60 20.12
N TYR A 1225 37.70 -25.19 18.89
CA TYR A 1225 38.39 -24.09 18.22
C TYR A 1225 37.38 -23.13 17.59
N THR A 1226 37.32 -21.90 18.10
CA THR A 1226 36.49 -20.81 17.56
C THR A 1226 37.36 -19.85 16.75
N PHE A 1227 36.91 -19.50 15.55
CA PHE A 1227 37.62 -18.58 14.65
C PHE A 1227 36.65 -17.72 13.85
N THR A 1228 37.15 -16.57 13.37
CA THR A 1228 36.42 -15.69 12.46
C THR A 1228 36.59 -16.16 11.02
N VAL A 1229 35.50 -16.30 10.28
CA VAL A 1229 35.50 -16.72 8.88
C VAL A 1229 35.96 -15.56 8.00
N THR A 1230 37.16 -15.65 7.43
CA THR A 1230 37.68 -14.61 6.51
C THR A 1230 37.71 -15.05 5.06
N THR A 1231 37.85 -16.36 4.82
CA THR A 1231 37.92 -17.01 3.51
C THR A 1231 37.39 -18.44 3.64
N ASP A 1232 37.34 -19.16 2.53
CA ASP A 1232 37.03 -20.60 2.55
C ASP A 1232 38.05 -21.37 3.40
N ALA A 1233 37.56 -22.35 4.18
CA ALA A 1233 38.36 -23.16 5.09
C ALA A 1233 37.88 -24.61 5.16
N ALA A 1234 38.82 -25.55 5.12
CA ALA A 1234 38.56 -26.98 5.34
C ALA A 1234 39.37 -27.46 6.54
N LEU A 1235 38.69 -27.70 7.66
CA LEU A 1235 39.29 -28.12 8.91
C LEU A 1235 39.39 -29.65 8.98
N VAL A 1236 40.51 -30.15 9.49
CA VAL A 1236 40.70 -31.58 9.77
C VAL A 1236 41.03 -31.76 11.25
N ALA A 1237 40.20 -32.52 11.97
CA ALA A 1237 40.49 -33.02 13.32
C ALA A 1237 41.38 -34.26 13.24
N THR A 1238 42.56 -34.20 13.83
CA THR A 1238 43.48 -35.34 13.92
C THR A 1238 43.39 -36.01 15.30
N PHE A 1239 43.32 -37.34 15.31
CA PHE A 1239 43.27 -38.17 16.51
C PHE A 1239 44.42 -39.17 16.53
N ALA A 1240 44.93 -39.48 17.73
CA ALA A 1240 45.92 -40.53 17.96
C ALA A 1240 45.47 -41.46 19.08
N ARG A 1241 45.93 -42.72 19.07
CA ARG A 1241 45.65 -43.68 20.16
C ARG A 1241 46.43 -43.33 21.41
#